data_AF-A0AA40K896-F1
#
_entry.id   AF-A0AA40K896-F1
#
_cell.length_a   1.000
_cell.length_b   1.000
_cell.length_c   1.000
_cell.angle_alpha   90.00
_cell.angle_beta   90.00
_cell.angle_gamma   90.00
#
_symmetry.space_group_name_H-M   'P 1'
#
loop_
_entity.id
_entity.type
_entity.pdbx_description
1 polymer ?
#
loop_
_entity_poly.entity_id
_entity_poly.type
_entity_poly.pdbx_seq_one_letter_code
_entity_poly.pdbx_strand_id
1 'polypeptide(L)'
;MNSKDGPPSYSAAVQQPPPWRRGKMRRMRAVRLAVVACIVFIAFAQWRQLSAPKAPAAHMTIHGLSVKQLEKDVDTCTKLRKTPRNPVGLGRDRNARYIDGHAPTLIKNATVWVGEPAKGTSAEDARKGKGWGWTAADVYLEHGLIKRVGSSIDVSSVPEDAIVFNANGRPLTAGVIDMHSHAGVNQLPSLTGNEDTNEVSGDITPFVRSIDGIKPNDFQIQVIKSGGVTTSLVLPGSANNMGGEAYVIKHAVGKPDGRNETSAEDMLADPDRNWRFMKMACGENPKRVYGKIGRGPTSRMGESWEFRHAFEQATKLVREQDDWCDAAAAAGLDGVKGYLPQELRWESLGALLRDQVRLNTHCYTIPDLEAFVDHTNEFKFKVQAFHHAHETYLVPEILRRAYGGVPPASALFADNMWYKVEAYLGSEYAGKYLYDNGLTPIYVSDNPVLNAQHVLFEAAKAYKYGLPYHAALSSVTSAPAERLGFEDRLGKIKPGFDADIVVWDSDPLSVGATPVQVWIDGTAQFEDPVQLKKPVTTLIVPDEDLSRVVEEPTSMKNVIFTGVSTVLITPKGVPALSAGKSRDVVFSDGKITCIGLCTAELERASTDKTPVIDLKNGYLTSSLTAFGSTIGLNAIDAESDTDNGADGPSVFSRGEDGLALNDKKLRVAHAYGVTTAISAPKFSGGATHHGVSVGFRTGARNVLDKDAVFAPDVAVHYTLDPSSKRDDTPSISSAVGALRRKLLEAAALKEPPADVYSEQAYLQKVLNGSIPLAITVHSADVIASVLKVKKTVERASNSTIRLVIIGGAESWLVAKELAEAEVGVVLAPLQAYAVTWDQRRSLSGAPLTNGTAIDRLLDAGVTTAIGTAEDWEVRDLALMAGTVYKNGGGRLSEKGALDLLLASPPPPRCPSFGSIRTTIPGLIRSLNGTSGRSGSALPLSLARRVISGLAPVGFVPVVLVLVASFFCESTCSPQNFDCTAWACSGSTPGVRRARARNSGTGRRRSWRPDSVGARSDVSRGGVPDYYPTVLLSHVAGTLSSTSGSSLLGSTTRNSSANRIVFRPGAASARHGFTHATTTVLHRLPPAGSNTCFSVLVSALCRNGTYPPFPPPPTPTPSPSRSAIARPRIQSFSTDRLVLISRDSFIRPASCPARSRAASDPARSTR
;
A
#
# COMPACT_ATOMS: atom_id res chain seq x y z
N MET A 1 22.96 11.11 -40.14
CA MET A 1 23.64 10.45 -41.30
C MET A 1 24.74 11.36 -41.82
N ASN A 2 25.69 10.81 -42.58
CA ASN A 2 26.77 11.50 -43.32
C ASN A 2 27.79 12.32 -42.51
N SER A 3 28.77 11.62 -41.94
CA SER A 3 30.17 12.08 -41.90
C SER A 3 30.82 11.97 -43.29
N LYS A 4 31.94 12.68 -43.53
CA LYS A 4 33.06 12.44 -44.49
C LYS A 4 33.89 13.75 -44.60
N ASP A 5 35.20 13.77 -44.84
CA ASP A 5 36.19 12.69 -45.04
C ASP A 5 37.60 13.12 -44.53
N GLY A 6 38.53 12.15 -44.40
CA GLY A 6 39.93 12.34 -43.96
C GLY A 6 40.98 12.39 -45.10
N PRO A 7 42.30 12.46 -44.76
CA PRO A 7 43.41 12.73 -45.70
C PRO A 7 44.00 11.48 -46.40
N PRO A 8 44.90 11.66 -47.40
CA PRO A 8 46.24 11.02 -47.27
C PRO A 8 47.47 11.71 -47.95
N SER A 9 48.57 11.77 -47.16
CA SER A 9 50.01 11.48 -47.43
C SER A 9 50.77 11.57 -48.79
N TYR A 10 52.03 12.08 -48.70
CA TYR A 10 53.32 11.66 -49.33
C TYR A 10 53.46 11.41 -50.86
N SER A 11 54.48 11.96 -51.56
CA SER A 11 55.87 11.44 -51.58
C SER A 11 56.83 12.29 -52.49
N ALA A 12 58.05 11.80 -52.81
CA ALA A 12 59.16 12.52 -53.51
C ALA A 12 59.41 11.96 -54.96
N ALA A 13 60.41 12.32 -55.79
CA ALA A 13 61.71 13.02 -55.64
C ALA A 13 62.30 13.53 -57.02
N VAL A 14 63.60 13.88 -57.06
CA VAL A 14 64.49 14.13 -58.25
C VAL A 14 64.28 15.52 -58.95
N GLN A 15 65.18 16.52 -58.98
CA GLN A 15 66.56 16.71 -59.53
C GLN A 15 66.64 16.79 -61.08
N GLN A 16 67.38 17.67 -61.80
CA GLN A 16 68.21 18.89 -61.56
C GLN A 16 67.92 19.91 -62.73
N PRO A 17 68.75 20.90 -63.19
CA PRO A 17 69.93 21.62 -62.64
C PRO A 17 69.81 23.18 -62.66
N PRO A 18 70.82 23.95 -62.16
CA PRO A 18 70.89 25.43 -62.22
C PRO A 18 71.42 25.94 -63.60
N PRO A 19 71.60 27.27 -63.92
CA PRO A 19 71.73 28.41 -63.00
C PRO A 19 71.18 29.83 -63.38
N TRP A 20 71.29 30.73 -62.39
CA TRP A 20 71.65 32.17 -62.50
C TRP A 20 70.61 33.32 -62.66
N ARG A 21 71.12 34.52 -62.30
CA ARG A 21 70.57 35.90 -62.38
C ARG A 21 69.29 36.25 -61.60
N ARG A 22 69.43 36.22 -60.26
CA ARG A 22 69.04 37.37 -59.42
C ARG A 22 69.77 38.64 -59.93
N GLY A 23 69.27 39.87 -59.82
CA GLY A 23 67.97 40.36 -59.35
C GLY A 23 68.08 41.78 -58.78
N LYS A 24 67.04 42.63 -58.93
CA LYS A 24 66.96 43.96 -58.27
C LYS A 24 65.59 44.31 -57.63
N MET A 25 64.51 43.57 -57.91
CA MET A 25 63.14 43.90 -57.44
C MET A 25 62.68 43.22 -56.13
N ARG A 26 63.47 42.36 -55.46
CA ARG A 26 63.03 41.69 -54.21
C ARG A 26 63.33 42.44 -52.90
N ARG A 27 64.31 43.35 -52.86
CA ARG A 27 64.70 44.04 -51.60
C ARG A 27 63.60 44.97 -51.06
N MET A 28 62.87 45.67 -51.94
CA MET A 28 61.88 46.67 -51.55
C MET A 28 60.56 46.06 -51.03
N ARG A 29 60.15 44.88 -51.55
CA ARG A 29 59.00 44.13 -50.99
C ARG A 29 59.33 43.51 -49.63
N ALA A 30 60.57 43.03 -49.43
CA ALA A 30 61.01 42.52 -48.13
C ALA A 30 60.99 43.60 -47.03
N VAL A 31 61.46 44.83 -47.33
CA VAL A 31 61.40 45.95 -46.37
C VAL A 31 59.96 46.35 -46.07
N ARG A 32 59.06 46.43 -47.06
CA ARG A 32 57.64 46.72 -46.80
C ARG A 32 56.95 45.62 -45.98
N LEU A 33 57.24 44.35 -46.25
CA LEU A 33 56.77 43.23 -45.42
C LEU A 33 57.35 43.28 -44.00
N ALA A 34 58.62 43.65 -43.83
CA ALA A 34 59.22 43.82 -42.51
C ALA A 34 58.60 45.00 -41.74
N VAL A 35 58.36 46.15 -42.38
CA VAL A 35 57.69 47.30 -41.76
C VAL A 35 56.24 46.99 -41.42
N VAL A 36 55.49 46.34 -42.32
CA VAL A 36 54.11 45.89 -42.01
C VAL A 36 54.11 44.82 -40.91
N ALA A 37 55.04 43.88 -40.91
CA ALA A 37 55.18 42.89 -39.83
C ALA A 37 55.56 43.55 -38.51
N CYS A 38 56.42 44.58 -38.50
CA CYS A 38 56.72 45.37 -37.30
C CYS A 38 55.52 46.19 -36.83
N ILE A 39 54.74 46.82 -37.73
CA ILE A 39 53.53 47.56 -37.37
C ILE A 39 52.44 46.60 -36.86
N VAL A 40 52.26 45.43 -37.48
CA VAL A 40 51.34 44.39 -37.01
C VAL A 40 51.83 43.77 -35.70
N PHE A 41 53.14 43.61 -35.50
CA PHE A 41 53.71 43.13 -34.24
C PHE A 41 53.60 44.17 -33.12
N ILE A 42 53.80 45.46 -33.42
CA ILE A 42 53.59 46.57 -32.47
C ILE A 42 52.10 46.71 -32.16
N ALA A 43 51.21 46.64 -33.16
CA ALA A 43 49.77 46.64 -32.95
C ALA A 43 49.30 45.41 -32.17
N PHE A 44 49.87 44.22 -32.42
CA PHE A 44 49.60 43.00 -31.65
C PHE A 44 50.18 43.06 -30.24
N ALA A 45 51.36 43.66 -30.03
CA ALA A 45 51.97 43.84 -28.73
C ALA A 45 51.22 44.90 -27.90
N GLN A 46 50.82 46.02 -28.51
CA GLN A 46 49.93 47.02 -27.93
C GLN A 46 48.55 46.42 -27.63
N TRP A 47 47.96 45.68 -28.57
CA TRP A 47 46.71 44.94 -28.33
C TRP A 47 46.86 43.88 -27.24
N ARG A 48 48.05 43.26 -27.07
CA ARG A 48 48.37 42.33 -25.98
C ARG A 48 48.87 43.03 -24.70
N GLN A 49 48.99 44.35 -24.67
CA GLN A 49 49.20 45.18 -23.48
C GLN A 49 47.89 45.82 -23.01
N LEU A 50 47.03 46.25 -23.95
CA LEU A 50 45.69 46.81 -23.72
C LEU A 50 44.65 45.70 -23.47
N SER A 51 44.82 44.56 -24.13
CA SER A 51 44.09 43.29 -23.93
C SER A 51 45.00 42.21 -23.32
N ALA A 52 46.11 42.62 -22.68
CA ALA A 52 46.49 41.87 -21.48
C ALA A 52 45.27 41.90 -20.56
N PRO A 53 44.83 40.77 -19.96
CA PRO A 53 43.93 40.90 -18.84
C PRO A 53 44.61 41.80 -17.81
N LYS A 54 43.94 42.88 -17.39
CA LYS A 54 44.36 43.65 -16.21
C LYS A 54 44.67 42.61 -15.13
N ALA A 55 45.89 42.64 -14.57
CA ALA A 55 46.31 41.67 -13.56
C ALA A 55 45.17 41.53 -12.54
N PRO A 56 44.60 40.31 -12.38
CA PRO A 56 43.22 40.13 -11.92
C PRO A 56 43.02 40.90 -10.62
N ALA A 57 42.13 41.91 -10.68
CA ALA A 57 42.15 43.07 -9.80
C ALA A 57 42.42 42.65 -8.35
N ALA A 58 43.64 42.98 -7.88
CA ALA A 58 44.39 42.21 -6.90
C ALA A 58 43.47 41.65 -5.81
N HIS A 59 43.19 40.33 -5.88
CA HIS A 59 42.07 39.68 -5.22
C HIS A 59 41.82 40.26 -3.82
N MET A 60 40.80 41.11 -3.72
CA MET A 60 40.51 41.83 -2.48
C MET A 60 40.28 40.79 -1.39
N THR A 61 41.14 40.85 -0.39
CA THR A 61 41.24 39.85 0.66
C THR A 61 41.17 40.54 2.01
N ILE A 62 40.23 40.09 2.83
CA ILE A 62 40.08 40.51 4.22
C ILE A 62 40.45 39.30 5.07
N HIS A 63 41.43 39.47 5.97
CA HIS A 63 42.08 38.36 6.71
C HIS A 63 42.58 37.19 5.83
N GLY A 64 42.88 37.46 4.55
CA GLY A 64 43.28 36.45 3.55
C GLY A 64 42.13 35.73 2.82
N LEU A 65 40.87 36.08 3.13
CA LEU A 65 39.66 35.49 2.57
C LEU A 65 39.12 36.31 1.40
N SER A 66 38.59 35.65 0.37
CA SER A 66 38.06 36.30 -0.84
C SER A 66 36.83 37.16 -0.51
N VAL A 67 36.93 38.49 -0.69
CA VAL A 67 35.83 39.43 -0.45
C VAL A 67 34.57 39.03 -1.21
N LYS A 68 34.70 38.61 -2.48
CA LYS A 68 33.56 38.13 -3.30
C LYS A 68 32.81 36.93 -2.69
N GLN A 69 33.51 36.06 -1.96
CA GLN A 69 32.85 34.95 -1.27
C GLN A 69 32.23 35.42 0.05
N LEU A 70 32.88 36.32 0.80
CA LEU A 70 32.30 36.93 2.00
C LEU A 70 31.02 37.74 1.70
N GLU A 71 30.98 38.47 0.58
CA GLU A 71 29.78 39.17 0.08
C GLU A 71 28.63 38.17 -0.16
N LYS A 72 28.91 37.06 -0.86
CA LYS A 72 27.93 35.98 -1.12
C LYS A 72 27.51 35.25 0.18
N ASP A 73 28.39 35.19 1.17
CA ASP A 73 28.08 34.64 2.49
C ASP A 73 27.10 35.57 3.26
N VAL A 74 27.29 36.89 3.19
CA VAL A 74 26.34 37.90 3.71
C VAL A 74 24.99 37.84 2.98
N ASP A 75 24.97 37.68 1.65
CA ASP A 75 23.73 37.41 0.90
C ASP A 75 23.03 36.13 1.39
N THR A 76 23.81 35.14 1.84
CA THR A 76 23.29 33.86 2.35
C THR A 76 22.71 34.01 3.75
N CYS A 77 23.27 34.85 4.62
CA CYS A 77 22.65 35.22 5.90
C CYS A 77 21.21 35.75 5.75
N THR A 78 20.96 36.54 4.71
CA THR A 78 19.60 37.05 4.40
C THR A 78 18.63 35.92 4.05
N LYS A 79 19.10 34.83 3.42
CA LYS A 79 18.30 33.64 3.09
C LYS A 79 18.04 32.77 4.31
N LEU A 80 19.06 32.56 5.16
CA LEU A 80 18.92 31.81 6.42
C LEU A 80 17.90 32.48 7.35
N ARG A 81 17.83 33.82 7.36
CA ARG A 81 16.91 34.60 8.20
C ARG A 81 15.53 34.87 7.56
N LYS A 82 15.27 34.37 6.34
CA LYS A 82 13.99 34.56 5.63
C LYS A 82 12.96 33.51 6.07
N THR A 83 11.89 33.93 6.74
CA THR A 83 10.70 33.08 6.91
C THR A 83 9.99 32.88 5.56
N PRO A 84 9.58 31.64 5.21
CA PRO A 84 8.65 31.38 4.11
C PRO A 84 7.33 32.16 4.20
N ARG A 85 6.59 32.15 3.10
CA ARG A 85 5.20 32.59 3.00
C ARG A 85 4.47 31.59 2.11
N ASN A 86 3.16 31.42 2.29
CA ASN A 86 2.40 30.61 1.34
C ASN A 86 2.43 31.27 -0.06
N PRO A 87 2.51 30.49 -1.15
CA PRO A 87 2.42 31.02 -2.51
C PRO A 87 1.08 31.72 -2.74
N VAL A 88 1.14 32.92 -3.33
CA VAL A 88 -0.03 33.81 -3.48
C VAL A 88 -1.11 33.15 -4.33
N GLY A 89 -2.34 33.15 -3.83
CA GLY A 89 -3.54 32.69 -4.54
C GLY A 89 -4.24 33.81 -5.31
N LEU A 90 -5.08 34.57 -4.60
CA LEU A 90 -5.87 35.66 -5.14
C LEU A 90 -4.99 36.83 -5.64
N GLY A 91 -5.41 37.50 -6.72
CA GLY A 91 -4.70 38.61 -7.33
C GLY A 91 -3.69 38.23 -8.43
N ARG A 92 -3.56 36.93 -8.74
CA ARG A 92 -2.80 36.45 -9.91
C ARG A 92 -3.60 36.58 -11.21
N ASP A 93 -2.94 37.07 -12.26
CA ASP A 93 -3.49 37.06 -13.62
C ASP A 93 -3.32 35.70 -14.31
N ARG A 94 -2.24 34.97 -14.03
CA ARG A 94 -2.03 33.57 -14.46
C ARG A 94 -1.49 32.67 -13.36
N ASN A 95 -1.70 31.37 -13.52
CA ASN A 95 -0.98 30.34 -12.80
C ASN A 95 0.47 30.27 -13.31
N ALA A 96 1.44 30.08 -12.43
CA ALA A 96 2.87 29.97 -12.78
C ALA A 96 3.17 28.74 -13.67
N ARG A 97 2.31 27.72 -13.63
CA ARG A 97 2.40 26.46 -14.40
C ARG A 97 1.59 26.47 -15.71
N TYR A 98 1.04 27.62 -16.10
CA TYR A 98 0.21 27.75 -17.29
C TYR A 98 1.06 27.84 -18.57
N ILE A 99 0.65 27.10 -19.60
CA ILE A 99 1.26 27.10 -20.92
C ILE A 99 0.43 27.96 -21.88
N ASP A 100 1.09 28.85 -22.62
CA ASP A 100 0.45 29.72 -23.60
C ASP A 100 -0.14 28.94 -24.78
N GLY A 101 -1.35 29.33 -25.19
CA GLY A 101 -2.13 28.64 -26.25
C GLY A 101 -3.16 27.64 -25.74
N HIS A 102 -3.29 27.41 -24.43
CA HIS A 102 -4.40 26.62 -23.87
C HIS A 102 -5.71 27.42 -23.89
N ALA A 103 -6.75 26.89 -24.54
CA ALA A 103 -8.05 27.55 -24.59
C ALA A 103 -8.71 27.62 -23.19
N PRO A 104 -9.41 28.72 -22.84
CA PRO A 104 -10.18 28.79 -21.61
C PRO A 104 -11.33 27.77 -21.63
N THR A 105 -11.85 27.40 -20.45
CA THR A 105 -12.94 26.42 -20.32
C THR A 105 -14.07 26.99 -19.46
N LEU A 106 -15.30 26.91 -19.96
CA LEU A 106 -16.51 27.19 -19.20
C LEU A 106 -17.22 25.87 -18.87
N ILE A 107 -17.11 25.42 -17.62
CA ILE A 107 -17.88 24.29 -17.08
C ILE A 107 -19.26 24.81 -16.71
N LYS A 108 -20.31 24.34 -17.39
CA LYS A 108 -21.71 24.73 -17.14
C LYS A 108 -22.50 23.66 -16.40
N ASN A 109 -23.50 24.09 -15.64
CA ASN A 109 -24.49 23.24 -14.97
C ASN A 109 -23.82 22.16 -14.11
N ALA A 110 -22.96 22.57 -13.18
CA ALA A 110 -22.32 21.69 -12.21
C ALA A 110 -22.94 21.85 -10.81
N THR A 111 -22.90 20.78 -10.03
CA THR A 111 -23.24 20.81 -8.61
C THR A 111 -21.92 20.88 -7.83
N VAL A 112 -21.54 22.07 -7.38
CA VAL A 112 -20.19 22.39 -6.89
C VAL A 112 -20.07 22.23 -5.38
N TRP A 113 -19.00 21.56 -4.93
CA TRP A 113 -18.51 21.61 -3.55
C TRP A 113 -17.38 22.65 -3.45
N VAL A 114 -17.58 23.68 -2.62
CA VAL A 114 -16.67 24.84 -2.56
C VAL A 114 -15.36 24.52 -1.82
N GLY A 115 -15.36 23.55 -0.89
CA GLY A 115 -14.19 23.20 -0.07
C GLY A 115 -13.98 24.09 1.18
N GLU A 116 -14.94 24.94 1.52
CA GLU A 116 -14.99 25.71 2.77
C GLU A 116 -16.45 26.02 3.16
N PRO A 117 -16.77 26.32 4.42
CA PRO A 117 -18.12 26.69 4.85
C PRO A 117 -18.52 28.08 4.32
N ALA A 118 -19.82 28.31 4.18
CA ALA A 118 -20.39 29.58 3.75
C ALA A 118 -19.87 30.78 4.58
N LYS A 119 -19.56 31.88 3.89
CA LYS A 119 -18.98 33.10 4.48
C LYS A 119 -19.85 33.63 5.64
N GLY A 120 -19.23 33.74 6.82
CA GLY A 120 -19.89 34.18 8.05
C GLY A 120 -20.23 33.06 9.02
N THR A 121 -20.07 31.79 8.63
CA THR A 121 -20.16 30.64 9.55
C THR A 121 -19.04 30.72 10.60
N SER A 122 -19.36 30.50 11.88
CA SER A 122 -18.34 30.46 12.95
C SER A 122 -17.47 29.19 12.84
N ALA A 123 -16.28 29.19 13.43
CA ALA A 123 -15.42 28.01 13.45
C ALA A 123 -16.08 26.80 14.16
N GLU A 124 -16.89 27.06 15.19
CA GLU A 124 -17.63 26.03 15.92
C GLU A 124 -18.79 25.46 15.08
N ASP A 125 -19.54 26.34 14.41
CA ASP A 125 -20.64 25.94 13.52
C ASP A 125 -20.14 25.17 12.30
N ALA A 126 -19.02 25.61 11.71
CA ALA A 126 -18.34 24.92 10.62
C ALA A 126 -17.78 23.56 11.03
N ARG A 127 -17.32 23.40 12.29
CA ARG A 127 -16.95 22.10 12.85
C ARG A 127 -18.18 21.19 12.98
N LYS A 128 -19.33 21.76 13.37
CA LYS A 128 -20.64 21.09 13.43
C LYS A 128 -21.33 20.95 12.06
N GLY A 129 -20.60 21.06 10.95
CA GLY A 129 -21.11 20.84 9.59
C GLY A 129 -22.05 21.92 9.04
N LYS A 130 -22.39 22.96 9.81
CA LYS A 130 -23.21 24.07 9.33
C LYS A 130 -22.44 24.89 8.29
N GLY A 131 -23.18 25.50 7.36
CA GLY A 131 -22.61 26.33 6.29
C GLY A 131 -21.90 25.55 5.17
N TRP A 132 -21.65 24.25 5.34
CA TRP A 132 -21.19 23.38 4.26
C TRP A 132 -22.36 22.93 3.39
N GLY A 133 -22.11 22.68 2.10
CA GLY A 133 -23.13 22.20 1.18
C GLY A 133 -22.72 22.26 -0.28
N TRP A 134 -23.51 21.58 -1.11
CA TRP A 134 -23.38 21.57 -2.56
C TRP A 134 -24.23 22.70 -3.18
N THR A 135 -23.69 23.40 -4.17
CA THR A 135 -24.35 24.56 -4.81
C THR A 135 -24.35 24.43 -6.33
N ALA A 136 -25.50 24.65 -6.99
CA ALA A 136 -25.57 24.69 -8.45
C ALA A 136 -24.85 25.93 -9.02
N ALA A 137 -23.87 25.73 -9.89
CA ALA A 137 -23.06 26.80 -10.47
C ALA A 137 -22.42 26.44 -11.83
N ASP A 138 -22.10 27.47 -12.59
CA ASP A 138 -21.13 27.45 -13.68
C ASP A 138 -19.75 27.89 -13.14
N VAL A 139 -18.66 27.33 -13.68
CA VAL A 139 -17.26 27.61 -13.30
C VAL A 139 -16.44 27.94 -14.56
N TYR A 140 -15.75 29.08 -14.56
CA TYR A 140 -14.92 29.54 -15.67
C TYR A 140 -13.42 29.48 -15.33
N LEU A 141 -12.65 28.82 -16.20
CA LEU A 141 -11.22 28.53 -16.08
C LEU A 141 -10.46 29.24 -17.20
N GLU A 142 -9.40 29.96 -16.86
CA GLU A 142 -8.61 30.74 -17.81
C GLU A 142 -7.22 31.00 -17.20
N HIS A 143 -6.17 30.99 -18.02
CA HIS A 143 -4.79 31.20 -17.58
C HIS A 143 -4.35 30.25 -16.43
N GLY A 144 -4.93 29.05 -16.40
CA GLY A 144 -4.71 28.02 -15.39
C GLY A 144 -5.27 28.32 -13.99
N LEU A 145 -6.17 29.31 -13.89
CA LEU A 145 -6.84 29.73 -12.68
C LEU A 145 -8.36 29.58 -12.79
N ILE A 146 -9.02 29.34 -11.66
CA ILE A 146 -10.45 29.56 -11.53
C ILE A 146 -10.66 31.08 -11.54
N LYS A 147 -11.31 31.63 -12.57
CA LYS A 147 -11.59 33.07 -12.66
C LYS A 147 -12.94 33.44 -12.06
N ARG A 148 -13.99 32.68 -12.36
CA ARG A 148 -15.38 32.94 -11.91
C ARG A 148 -16.06 31.65 -11.47
N VAL A 149 -16.86 31.75 -10.42
CA VAL A 149 -17.84 30.75 -9.98
C VAL A 149 -19.15 31.52 -9.78
N GLY A 150 -20.27 31.04 -10.32
CA GLY A 150 -21.55 31.74 -10.19
C GLY A 150 -22.74 30.89 -10.63
N SER A 151 -23.94 31.21 -10.15
CA SER A 151 -25.16 30.43 -10.40
C SER A 151 -25.53 30.31 -11.88
N SER A 152 -25.16 31.29 -12.70
CA SER A 152 -25.02 31.12 -14.15
C SER A 152 -23.98 32.08 -14.71
N ILE A 153 -23.22 31.62 -15.71
CA ILE A 153 -22.26 32.40 -16.49
C ILE A 153 -22.75 32.44 -17.93
N ASP A 154 -23.04 33.63 -18.44
CA ASP A 154 -23.40 33.82 -19.83
C ASP A 154 -22.23 33.45 -20.77
N VAL A 155 -22.53 32.77 -21.88
CA VAL A 155 -21.52 32.31 -22.84
C VAL A 155 -20.95 33.49 -23.63
N SER A 156 -21.74 34.53 -23.91
CA SER A 156 -21.25 35.80 -24.46
C SER A 156 -20.44 36.64 -23.47
N SER A 157 -20.23 36.16 -22.23
CA SER A 157 -19.36 36.80 -21.23
C SER A 157 -18.00 36.09 -21.04
N VAL A 158 -17.65 35.18 -21.95
CA VAL A 158 -16.33 34.52 -22.06
C VAL A 158 -15.85 34.60 -23.52
N PRO A 159 -14.55 34.38 -23.82
CA PRO A 159 -14.03 34.39 -25.18
C PRO A 159 -14.71 33.37 -26.11
N GLU A 160 -14.77 33.66 -27.41
CA GLU A 160 -15.45 32.79 -28.42
C GLU A 160 -14.74 31.43 -28.61
N ASP A 161 -13.45 31.34 -28.27
CA ASP A 161 -12.65 30.10 -28.27
C ASP A 161 -12.79 29.28 -26.98
N ALA A 162 -13.59 29.73 -26.00
CA ALA A 162 -13.78 29.03 -24.73
C ALA A 162 -14.51 27.68 -24.91
N ILE A 163 -13.87 26.61 -24.43
CA ILE A 163 -14.44 25.25 -24.45
C ILE A 163 -15.60 25.17 -23.47
N VAL A 164 -16.83 24.99 -23.97
CA VAL A 164 -18.02 24.82 -23.12
C VAL A 164 -18.23 23.34 -22.77
N PHE A 165 -17.94 22.98 -21.52
CA PHE A 165 -18.20 21.64 -20.98
C PHE A 165 -19.49 21.63 -20.16
N ASN A 166 -20.51 20.87 -20.57
CA ASN A 166 -21.74 20.72 -19.79
C ASN A 166 -21.60 19.55 -18.78
N ALA A 167 -21.60 19.86 -17.48
CA ALA A 167 -21.53 18.87 -16.42
C ALA A 167 -22.88 18.15 -16.16
N ASN A 168 -23.99 18.61 -16.73
CA ASN A 168 -25.32 17.95 -16.65
C ASN A 168 -25.81 17.71 -15.20
N GLY A 169 -25.58 18.67 -14.30
CA GLY A 169 -25.94 18.61 -12.88
C GLY A 169 -25.00 17.78 -12.01
N ARG A 170 -23.95 17.18 -12.59
CA ARG A 170 -23.02 16.28 -11.88
C ARG A 170 -22.22 16.97 -10.77
N PRO A 171 -21.77 16.22 -9.73
CA PRO A 171 -20.91 16.74 -8.69
C PRO A 171 -19.55 17.21 -9.23
N LEU A 172 -19.09 18.36 -8.75
CA LEU A 172 -17.80 18.98 -9.08
C LEU A 172 -17.06 19.34 -7.79
N THR A 173 -15.81 18.87 -7.66
CA THR A 173 -14.92 19.18 -6.54
C THR A 173 -13.64 19.83 -7.02
N ALA A 174 -12.88 20.42 -6.11
CA ALA A 174 -11.45 20.63 -6.33
C ALA A 174 -10.73 19.29 -6.52
N GLY A 175 -9.54 19.34 -7.11
CA GLY A 175 -8.62 18.21 -7.22
C GLY A 175 -8.30 17.55 -5.89
N VAL A 176 -8.20 16.22 -5.89
CA VAL A 176 -7.78 15.44 -4.72
C VAL A 176 -6.28 15.61 -4.49
N ILE A 177 -5.89 15.74 -3.22
CA ILE A 177 -4.51 15.98 -2.79
C ILE A 177 -4.07 14.84 -1.87
N ASP A 178 -3.18 13.98 -2.37
CA ASP A 178 -2.60 12.87 -1.60
C ASP A 178 -1.31 13.33 -0.90
N MET A 179 -1.36 13.57 0.42
CA MET A 179 -0.22 14.11 1.17
C MET A 179 0.85 13.07 1.54
N HIS A 180 0.69 11.80 1.18
CA HIS A 180 1.76 10.80 1.28
C HIS A 180 1.75 9.86 0.09
N SER A 181 2.66 10.11 -0.85
CA SER A 181 2.89 9.27 -2.02
C SER A 181 4.37 8.93 -2.22
N HIS A 182 4.62 7.79 -2.86
CA HIS A 182 5.92 7.44 -3.45
C HIS A 182 5.86 7.39 -4.99
N ALA A 183 4.79 7.92 -5.60
CA ALA A 183 4.61 7.98 -7.04
C ALA A 183 5.83 8.59 -7.77
N GLY A 184 6.36 7.88 -8.75
CA GLY A 184 7.52 8.31 -9.55
C GLY A 184 8.89 8.05 -8.94
N VAL A 185 9.01 7.77 -7.62
CA VAL A 185 10.26 7.28 -6.97
C VAL A 185 10.19 5.79 -6.66
N ASN A 186 9.03 5.29 -6.22
CA ASN A 186 8.66 3.88 -6.32
C ASN A 186 8.01 3.68 -7.69
N GLN A 187 8.84 3.46 -8.71
CA GLN A 187 8.33 3.46 -10.08
C GLN A 187 7.56 2.18 -10.38
N LEU A 188 6.43 2.30 -11.11
CA LEU A 188 5.69 1.13 -11.55
C LEU A 188 6.01 0.75 -13.02
N PRO A 189 6.00 -0.56 -13.37
CA PRO A 189 6.00 -1.68 -12.44
C PRO A 189 7.32 -1.72 -11.65
N SER A 190 7.27 -2.18 -10.40
CA SER A 190 8.45 -2.27 -9.53
C SER A 190 9.48 -3.25 -10.10
N LEU A 191 10.73 -2.80 -10.20
CA LEU A 191 11.90 -3.54 -10.66
C LEU A 191 13.11 -3.15 -9.81
N THR A 192 14.11 -4.04 -9.72
CA THR A 192 15.35 -3.76 -8.96
C THR A 192 16.18 -2.58 -9.52
N GLY A 193 15.88 -2.11 -10.74
CA GLY A 193 16.59 -1.01 -11.41
C GLY A 193 15.83 0.32 -11.46
N ASN A 194 14.72 0.46 -10.72
CA ASN A 194 13.91 1.68 -10.66
C ASN A 194 13.28 1.93 -9.26
N GLU A 195 13.97 1.43 -8.23
CA GLU A 195 13.58 1.54 -6.82
C GLU A 195 14.38 2.67 -6.15
N ASP A 196 13.87 3.90 -6.29
CA ASP A 196 14.50 5.14 -5.82
C ASP A 196 13.85 5.67 -4.52
N THR A 197 13.01 4.85 -3.85
CA THR A 197 12.16 5.29 -2.72
C THR A 197 12.93 5.53 -1.41
N ASN A 198 14.02 4.79 -1.15
CA ASN A 198 14.73 4.81 0.13
C ASN A 198 16.25 4.79 -0.07
N GLU A 199 16.94 5.85 0.36
CA GLU A 199 18.41 5.90 0.35
C GLU A 199 18.99 5.13 1.55
N VAL A 200 19.14 3.81 1.38
CA VAL A 200 19.52 2.91 2.49
C VAL A 200 21.01 2.95 2.87
N SER A 201 21.86 3.75 2.23
CA SER A 201 23.29 3.86 2.60
C SER A 201 23.56 4.43 3.99
N GLY A 202 22.60 5.14 4.61
CA GLY A 202 22.70 5.58 6.01
C GLY A 202 21.37 6.09 6.57
N ASP A 203 21.14 5.89 7.87
CA ASP A 203 19.86 6.16 8.53
C ASP A 203 19.48 7.66 8.63
N ILE A 204 20.49 8.53 8.62
CA ILE A 204 20.33 9.99 8.70
C ILE A 204 20.81 10.62 7.39
N THR A 205 19.87 10.77 6.45
CA THR A 205 20.04 11.29 5.09
C THR A 205 19.18 12.54 4.78
N PRO A 206 19.04 13.55 5.68
CA PRO A 206 18.20 14.74 5.43
C PRO A 206 18.65 15.63 4.24
N PHE A 207 19.79 15.32 3.63
CA PHE A 207 20.38 15.99 2.47
C PHE A 207 20.00 15.39 1.11
N VAL A 208 19.39 14.18 1.06
CA VAL A 208 18.87 13.62 -0.20
C VAL A 208 17.46 14.16 -0.50
N ARG A 209 17.01 14.04 -1.75
CA ARG A 209 15.82 14.74 -2.24
C ARG A 209 15.03 13.84 -3.19
N SER A 210 13.76 13.63 -2.90
CA SER A 210 12.89 12.82 -3.77
C SER A 210 12.84 13.32 -5.23
N ILE A 211 12.92 14.64 -5.46
CA ILE A 211 12.95 15.22 -6.82
C ILE A 211 14.10 14.68 -7.70
N ASP A 212 15.22 14.25 -7.10
CA ASP A 212 16.35 13.69 -7.85
C ASP A 212 16.08 12.27 -8.38
N GLY A 213 15.04 11.59 -7.87
CA GLY A 213 14.57 10.28 -8.32
C GLY A 213 13.18 10.28 -8.98
N ILE A 214 12.43 11.40 -8.95
CA ILE A 214 11.09 11.47 -9.58
C ILE A 214 11.22 11.30 -11.09
N LYS A 215 10.57 10.26 -11.62
CA LYS A 215 10.38 10.04 -13.05
C LYS A 215 9.07 10.66 -13.56
N PRO A 216 9.10 11.72 -14.39
CA PRO A 216 7.88 12.41 -14.82
C PRO A 216 6.98 11.61 -15.77
N ASN A 217 7.52 10.62 -16.47
CA ASN A 217 6.80 9.80 -17.45
C ASN A 217 6.48 8.38 -16.95
N ASP A 218 6.39 8.18 -15.64
CA ASP A 218 5.85 6.95 -15.07
C ASP A 218 4.35 6.79 -15.44
N PHE A 219 3.96 5.59 -15.88
CA PHE A 219 2.57 5.32 -16.24
C PHE A 219 1.62 5.50 -15.04
N GLN A 220 2.09 5.26 -13.81
CA GLN A 220 1.24 5.34 -12.63
C GLN A 220 0.67 6.75 -12.45
N ILE A 221 1.36 7.80 -12.93
CA ILE A 221 0.87 9.18 -12.85
C ILE A 221 -0.42 9.37 -13.66
N GLN A 222 -0.59 8.63 -14.77
CA GLN A 222 -1.86 8.61 -15.53
C GLN A 222 -2.96 7.91 -14.74
N VAL A 223 -2.64 6.79 -14.07
CA VAL A 223 -3.57 6.01 -13.26
C VAL A 223 -4.04 6.82 -12.05
N ILE A 224 -3.11 7.43 -11.32
CA ILE A 224 -3.35 8.31 -10.16
C ILE A 224 -4.29 9.47 -10.54
N LYS A 225 -3.98 10.23 -11.59
CA LYS A 225 -4.83 11.36 -12.01
C LYS A 225 -6.19 10.94 -12.55
N SER A 226 -6.33 9.70 -13.03
CA SER A 226 -7.63 9.13 -13.41
C SER A 226 -8.56 8.89 -12.23
N GLY A 227 -8.03 8.87 -11.00
CA GLY A 227 -8.79 8.90 -9.74
C GLY A 227 -9.20 10.30 -9.27
N GLY A 228 -8.89 11.36 -10.02
CA GLY A 228 -9.14 12.74 -9.63
C GLY A 228 -8.05 13.36 -8.73
N VAL A 229 -6.97 12.63 -8.46
CA VAL A 229 -5.79 13.15 -7.75
C VAL A 229 -5.02 14.10 -8.67
N THR A 230 -5.04 15.39 -8.36
CA THR A 230 -4.30 16.39 -9.16
C THR A 230 -2.93 16.67 -8.60
N THR A 231 -2.75 16.51 -7.29
CA THR A 231 -1.56 16.90 -6.53
C THR A 231 -1.15 15.77 -5.56
N SER A 232 0.16 15.53 -5.42
CA SER A 232 0.71 14.65 -4.38
C SER A 232 1.94 15.27 -3.73
N LEU A 233 2.12 15.06 -2.42
CA LEU A 233 3.43 15.22 -1.79
C LEU A 233 4.20 13.91 -1.99
N VAL A 234 5.22 13.93 -2.85
CA VAL A 234 6.13 12.79 -3.04
C VAL A 234 7.24 12.89 -2.01
N LEU A 235 7.40 11.82 -1.23
CA LEU A 235 8.40 11.71 -0.16
C LEU A 235 9.34 10.54 -0.42
N PRO A 236 10.55 10.54 0.17
CA PRO A 236 11.26 9.32 0.51
C PRO A 236 10.39 8.38 1.37
N GLY A 237 10.73 7.10 1.41
CA GLY A 237 10.02 6.07 2.18
C GLY A 237 10.21 6.19 3.69
N SER A 238 10.28 5.05 4.39
CA SER A 238 10.39 5.02 5.86
C SER A 238 11.49 4.07 6.34
N ALA A 239 12.47 3.75 5.49
CA ALA A 239 13.61 2.94 5.88
C ALA A 239 14.57 3.68 6.83
N ASN A 240 14.57 5.01 6.78
CA ASN A 240 15.50 5.93 7.44
C ASN A 240 14.78 6.73 8.54
N ASN A 241 15.41 6.98 9.69
CA ASN A 241 14.89 7.92 10.67
C ASN A 241 14.78 9.35 10.10
N MET A 242 15.74 9.79 9.28
CA MET A 242 15.63 11.01 8.47
C MET A 242 15.85 10.71 6.99
N GLY A 243 14.77 10.56 6.21
CA GLY A 243 14.83 10.05 4.83
C GLY A 243 15.11 11.08 3.73
N GLY A 244 15.09 12.38 4.02
CA GLY A 244 15.39 13.44 3.04
C GLY A 244 14.22 14.38 2.71
N GLU A 245 14.44 15.25 1.72
CA GLU A 245 13.47 16.22 1.25
C GLU A 245 12.33 15.60 0.41
N ALA A 246 11.15 16.17 0.60
CA ALA A 246 9.92 15.84 -0.11
C ALA A 246 9.48 17.02 -1.01
N TYR A 247 8.75 16.72 -2.08
CA TYR A 247 8.36 17.71 -3.10
C TYR A 247 6.89 17.55 -3.47
N VAL A 248 6.13 18.65 -3.46
CA VAL A 248 4.72 18.66 -3.88
C VAL A 248 4.66 18.81 -5.40
N ILE A 249 4.14 17.79 -6.07
CA ILE A 249 3.97 17.75 -7.52
C ILE A 249 2.50 17.79 -7.92
N LYS A 250 2.24 18.21 -9.17
CA LYS A 250 0.97 18.00 -9.86
C LYS A 250 1.13 16.99 -10.99
N HIS A 251 0.10 16.18 -11.20
CA HIS A 251 0.09 15.08 -12.19
C HIS A 251 -0.20 15.51 -13.64
N ALA A 252 0.09 16.78 -13.98
CA ALA A 252 -0.15 17.39 -15.30
C ALA A 252 0.93 17.01 -16.33
N VAL A 253 1.06 15.72 -16.63
CA VAL A 253 2.05 15.14 -17.56
C VAL A 253 1.41 14.06 -18.44
N GLY A 254 2.04 13.71 -19.56
CA GLY A 254 1.65 12.60 -20.44
C GLY A 254 0.68 12.95 -21.57
N LYS A 255 0.44 14.24 -21.82
CA LYS A 255 -0.04 14.75 -23.11
C LYS A 255 0.94 15.83 -23.57
N PRO A 256 1.45 15.77 -24.81
CA PRO A 256 2.19 16.86 -25.44
C PRO A 256 1.30 18.09 -25.68
N ASP A 257 1.13 18.90 -24.64
CA ASP A 257 0.35 20.14 -24.61
C ASP A 257 1.23 21.40 -24.54
N GLY A 258 2.55 21.22 -24.54
CA GLY A 258 3.58 22.25 -24.39
C GLY A 258 4.31 22.22 -23.03
N ARG A 259 3.83 21.46 -22.04
CA ARG A 259 4.60 21.13 -20.82
C ARG A 259 5.79 20.22 -21.14
N ASN A 260 6.90 20.33 -20.39
CA ASN A 260 8.03 19.42 -20.55
C ASN A 260 7.79 18.09 -19.81
N GLU A 261 7.33 17.07 -20.54
CA GLU A 261 7.07 15.71 -20.04
C GLU A 261 8.32 14.97 -19.49
N THR A 262 9.50 15.59 -19.53
CA THR A 262 10.77 15.03 -19.03
C THR A 262 11.35 15.79 -17.83
N SER A 263 10.70 16.87 -17.37
CA SER A 263 11.17 17.71 -16.27
C SER A 263 10.40 17.45 -14.98
N ALA A 264 11.10 17.02 -13.92
CA ALA A 264 10.54 16.95 -12.57
C ALA A 264 10.32 18.36 -11.96
N GLU A 265 11.01 19.40 -12.45
CA GLU A 265 10.80 20.77 -11.99
C GLU A 265 9.48 21.36 -12.54
N ASP A 266 9.12 21.03 -13.78
CA ASP A 266 7.82 21.37 -14.39
C ASP A 266 6.64 20.67 -13.68
N MET A 267 6.89 19.60 -12.93
CA MET A 267 5.87 18.94 -12.10
C MET A 267 5.58 19.68 -10.80
N LEU A 268 6.44 20.60 -10.33
CA LEU A 268 6.28 21.22 -9.01
C LEU A 268 5.00 22.04 -8.90
N ALA A 269 4.20 21.80 -7.86
CA ALA A 269 2.99 22.57 -7.57
C ALA A 269 3.33 24.03 -7.20
N ASP A 270 4.52 24.27 -6.65
CA ASP A 270 5.07 25.60 -6.37
C ASP A 270 6.46 25.79 -7.02
N PRO A 271 6.53 26.31 -8.26
CA PRO A 271 7.80 26.53 -8.96
C PRO A 271 8.77 27.46 -8.22
N ASP A 272 8.24 28.44 -7.47
CA ASP A 272 9.01 29.39 -6.67
C ASP A 272 9.62 28.76 -5.39
N ARG A 273 9.26 27.52 -5.06
CA ARG A 273 9.70 26.74 -3.88
C ARG A 273 9.63 27.55 -2.57
N ASN A 274 8.49 28.19 -2.32
CA ASN A 274 8.29 29.01 -1.12
C ASN A 274 8.42 28.19 0.16
N TRP A 275 7.95 26.94 0.16
CA TRP A 275 8.12 25.95 1.23
C TRP A 275 8.99 24.77 0.78
N ARG A 276 9.87 24.30 1.68
CA ARG A 276 10.53 23.00 1.60
C ARG A 276 9.74 21.96 2.39
N PHE A 277 9.88 20.68 2.08
CA PHE A 277 9.23 19.59 2.83
C PHE A 277 10.27 18.51 3.16
N MET A 278 10.04 17.74 4.23
CA MET A 278 10.95 16.68 4.67
C MET A 278 10.20 15.45 5.19
N LYS A 279 10.78 14.26 4.99
CA LYS A 279 10.35 13.00 5.57
C LYS A 279 11.23 12.59 6.75
N MET A 280 10.60 12.20 7.84
CA MET A 280 11.21 11.40 8.90
C MET A 280 10.38 10.12 9.13
N ALA A 281 10.94 9.15 9.85
CA ALA A 281 10.23 7.95 10.28
C ALA A 281 10.71 7.46 11.64
N CYS A 282 9.87 6.75 12.38
CA CYS A 282 10.21 6.04 13.61
C CYS A 282 9.30 4.83 13.81
N GLY A 283 9.72 3.88 14.65
CA GLY A 283 8.90 2.72 15.02
C GLY A 283 9.57 1.39 14.72
N GLU A 284 8.99 0.58 13.84
CA GLU A 284 9.55 -0.70 13.40
C GLU A 284 10.40 -0.59 12.14
N ASN A 285 10.07 0.32 11.23
CA ASN A 285 10.68 0.32 9.90
C ASN A 285 12.19 0.68 9.91
N PRO A 286 12.66 1.76 10.56
CA PRO A 286 14.09 2.09 10.59
C PRO A 286 14.93 1.05 11.34
N LYS A 287 14.58 0.73 12.60
CA LYS A 287 15.25 -0.34 13.37
C LYS A 287 15.32 -1.70 12.68
N ARG A 288 14.36 -2.03 11.80
CA ARG A 288 14.32 -3.30 11.05
C ARG A 288 15.20 -3.29 9.81
N VAL A 289 15.40 -2.13 9.17
CA VAL A 289 16.34 -1.99 8.04
C VAL A 289 17.76 -1.96 8.58
N TYR A 290 18.06 -1.04 9.49
CA TYR A 290 19.41 -0.80 9.99
C TYR A 290 19.92 -1.89 10.94
N GLY A 291 19.05 -2.44 11.77
CA GLY A 291 19.36 -3.61 12.59
C GLY A 291 19.76 -4.86 11.79
N LYS A 292 19.19 -5.08 10.60
CA LYS A 292 19.58 -6.20 9.70
C LYS A 292 20.98 -6.03 9.10
N ILE A 293 21.43 -4.79 8.92
CA ILE A 293 22.76 -4.46 8.35
C ILE A 293 23.82 -4.35 9.47
N GLY A 294 23.40 -4.35 10.74
CA GLY A 294 24.29 -4.24 11.91
C GLY A 294 24.91 -2.85 12.08
N ARG A 295 24.26 -1.81 11.55
CA ARG A 295 24.72 -0.41 11.56
C ARG A 295 23.51 0.51 11.67
N GLY A 296 23.51 1.47 12.60
CA GLY A 296 22.35 2.30 12.91
C GLY A 296 21.45 1.69 13.99
N PRO A 297 20.20 2.17 14.16
CA PRO A 297 19.35 1.81 15.28
C PRO A 297 18.84 0.37 15.22
N THR A 298 18.66 -0.23 16.40
CA THR A 298 18.02 -1.55 16.61
C THR A 298 16.77 -1.47 17.50
N SER A 299 16.49 -0.30 18.06
CA SER A 299 15.38 -0.05 18.99
C SER A 299 14.97 1.42 18.96
N ARG A 300 13.73 1.72 19.38
CA ARG A 300 13.17 3.07 19.51
C ARG A 300 14.03 4.03 20.37
N MET A 301 14.81 3.49 21.33
CA MET A 301 15.80 4.25 22.10
C MET A 301 17.01 4.68 21.26
N GLY A 302 17.46 3.80 20.35
CA GLY A 302 18.50 4.12 19.37
C GLY A 302 18.02 5.15 18.35
N GLU A 303 16.81 4.97 17.81
CA GLU A 303 16.18 5.94 16.90
C GLU A 303 16.10 7.34 17.57
N SER A 304 15.67 7.39 18.83
CA SER A 304 15.64 8.63 19.63
C SER A 304 17.02 9.24 19.93
N TRP A 305 18.11 8.46 19.83
CA TRP A 305 19.48 8.97 19.94
C TRP A 305 19.97 9.53 18.60
N GLU A 306 19.74 8.80 17.49
CA GLU A 306 20.08 9.25 16.13
C GLU A 306 19.37 10.58 15.81
N PHE A 307 18.08 10.71 16.17
CA PHE A 307 17.33 11.97 16.08
C PHE A 307 18.00 13.09 16.88
N ARG A 308 18.25 12.89 18.18
CA ARG A 308 18.88 13.91 19.05
C ARG A 308 20.24 14.35 18.54
N HIS A 309 21.07 13.40 18.12
CA HIS A 309 22.43 13.71 17.65
C HIS A 309 22.42 14.44 16.31
N ALA A 310 21.53 14.07 15.38
CA ALA A 310 21.32 14.82 14.14
C ALA A 310 20.85 16.26 14.39
N PHE A 311 19.85 16.45 15.26
CA PHE A 311 19.37 17.78 15.64
C PHE A 311 20.41 18.58 16.45
N GLU A 312 21.26 17.94 17.25
CA GLU A 312 22.41 18.57 17.90
C GLU A 312 23.40 19.15 16.87
N GLN A 313 23.79 18.36 15.86
CA GLN A 313 24.70 18.85 14.81
C GLN A 313 24.09 19.99 13.99
N ALA A 314 22.80 19.90 13.64
CA ALA A 314 22.11 21.00 12.97
C ALA A 314 21.97 22.24 13.87
N THR A 315 21.69 22.08 15.17
CA THR A 315 21.62 23.20 16.13
C THR A 315 22.98 23.88 16.29
N LYS A 316 24.08 23.11 16.27
CA LYS A 316 25.44 23.66 16.24
C LYS A 316 25.68 24.47 14.97
N LEU A 317 25.40 23.92 13.79
CA LEU A 317 25.54 24.63 12.50
C LEU A 317 24.70 25.92 12.46
N VAL A 318 23.47 25.89 12.97
CA VAL A 318 22.59 27.07 13.06
C VAL A 318 23.25 28.16 13.91
N ARG A 319 23.78 27.84 15.10
CA ARG A 319 24.47 28.80 15.96
C ARG A 319 25.73 29.37 15.30
N GLU A 320 26.60 28.50 14.76
CA GLU A 320 27.85 28.92 14.10
C GLU A 320 27.59 29.81 12.87
N GLN A 321 26.48 29.59 12.16
CA GLN A 321 25.99 30.48 11.10
C GLN A 321 25.45 31.81 11.63
N ASP A 322 24.60 31.77 12.66
CA ASP A 322 23.94 32.97 13.18
C ASP A 322 24.95 33.91 13.86
N ASP A 323 25.90 33.38 14.64
CA ASP A 323 27.05 34.10 15.21
C ASP A 323 27.90 34.79 14.11
N TRP A 324 28.17 34.07 13.00
CA TRP A 324 28.90 34.63 11.86
C TRP A 324 28.13 35.77 11.19
N CYS A 325 26.82 35.57 10.99
CA CYS A 325 25.94 36.56 10.38
C CYS A 325 25.79 37.83 11.23
N ASP A 326 25.76 37.73 12.56
CA ASP A 326 25.72 38.89 13.44
C ASP A 326 27.09 39.59 13.54
N ALA A 327 28.21 38.86 13.50
CA ALA A 327 29.53 39.46 13.38
C ALA A 327 29.69 40.27 12.07
N ALA A 328 29.21 39.72 10.95
CA ALA A 328 29.20 40.39 9.65
C ALA A 328 28.26 41.61 9.63
N ALA A 329 27.10 41.52 10.28
CA ALA A 329 26.15 42.64 10.39
C ALA A 329 26.65 43.78 11.30
N ALA A 330 27.36 43.44 12.39
CA ALA A 330 27.82 44.41 13.38
C ALA A 330 29.11 45.15 12.99
N ALA A 331 30.03 44.48 12.25
CA ALA A 331 31.35 45.02 11.94
C ALA A 331 31.75 44.89 10.45
N GLY A 332 30.81 44.53 9.57
CA GLY A 332 31.08 44.32 8.16
C GLY A 332 32.02 43.12 7.90
N LEU A 333 32.63 43.10 6.71
CA LEU A 333 33.49 41.99 6.30
C LEU A 333 34.78 41.87 7.15
N ASP A 334 35.24 42.96 7.78
CA ASP A 334 36.38 42.95 8.70
C ASP A 334 36.09 42.25 10.04
N GLY A 335 34.81 42.10 10.39
CA GLY A 335 34.36 41.43 11.63
C GLY A 335 34.49 39.90 11.61
N VAL A 336 34.49 39.29 10.42
CA VAL A 336 34.48 37.83 10.24
C VAL A 336 35.86 37.25 9.96
N LYS A 337 36.20 36.13 10.60
CA LYS A 337 37.54 35.50 10.58
C LYS A 337 37.60 34.24 9.72
N GLY A 338 36.54 33.94 8.98
CA GLY A 338 36.35 32.77 8.12
C GLY A 338 35.18 33.02 7.17
N TYR A 339 34.95 32.10 6.23
CA TYR A 339 33.69 32.06 5.46
C TYR A 339 32.53 31.59 6.36
N LEU A 340 31.29 31.84 5.93
CA LEU A 340 30.09 31.38 6.64
C LEU A 340 30.10 29.84 6.77
N PRO A 341 29.86 29.27 7.97
CA PRO A 341 29.78 27.82 8.14
C PRO A 341 28.70 27.17 7.26
N GLN A 342 29.10 26.15 6.50
CA GLN A 342 28.26 25.44 5.54
C GLN A 342 28.57 23.93 5.59
N GLU A 343 27.61 23.12 6.03
CA GLU A 343 27.68 21.66 5.93
C GLU A 343 26.38 21.13 5.29
N LEU A 344 26.47 20.72 4.02
CA LEU A 344 25.32 20.26 3.23
C LEU A 344 24.52 19.15 3.92
N ARG A 345 25.21 18.30 4.72
CA ARG A 345 24.59 17.21 5.50
C ARG A 345 23.47 17.68 6.43
N TRP A 346 23.60 18.88 7.01
CA TRP A 346 22.67 19.41 8.01
C TRP A 346 21.89 20.63 7.51
N GLU A 347 22.07 21.06 6.27
CA GLU A 347 21.46 22.28 5.72
C GLU A 347 19.92 22.22 5.79
N SER A 348 19.30 21.17 5.26
CA SER A 348 17.85 20.94 5.34
C SER A 348 17.32 20.87 6.78
N LEU A 349 18.15 20.38 7.72
CA LEU A 349 17.78 20.21 9.12
C LEU A 349 17.90 21.54 9.88
N GLY A 350 18.91 22.36 9.57
CA GLY A 350 19.04 23.75 10.03
C GLY A 350 17.93 24.65 9.46
N ALA A 351 17.47 24.39 8.24
CA ALA A 351 16.30 25.04 7.65
C ALA A 351 15.00 24.67 8.40
N LEU A 352 14.84 23.41 8.82
CA LEU A 352 13.72 22.98 9.68
C LEU A 352 13.74 23.68 11.05
N LEU A 353 14.91 23.79 11.68
CA LEU A 353 15.08 24.53 12.95
C LEU A 353 14.78 26.04 12.81
N ARG A 354 14.88 26.60 11.60
CA ARG A 354 14.51 28.00 11.29
C ARG A 354 13.09 28.15 10.75
N ASP A 355 12.21 27.16 10.96
CA ASP A 355 10.79 27.16 10.51
C ASP A 355 10.62 27.28 8.97
N GLN A 356 11.63 26.86 8.20
CA GLN A 356 11.64 26.95 6.74
C GLN A 356 11.14 25.67 6.02
N VAL A 357 10.90 24.59 6.77
CA VAL A 357 10.59 23.25 6.25
C VAL A 357 9.32 22.69 6.89
N ARG A 358 8.41 22.19 6.05
CA ARG A 358 7.20 21.46 6.45
C ARG A 358 7.52 19.97 6.61
N LEU A 359 7.88 19.58 7.83
CA LEU A 359 8.16 18.19 8.20
C LEU A 359 6.89 17.34 8.29
N ASN A 360 6.94 16.13 7.71
CA ASN A 360 5.97 15.07 7.87
C ASN A 360 6.68 13.78 8.32
N THR A 361 6.11 13.02 9.26
CA THR A 361 6.83 11.90 9.90
C THR A 361 6.00 10.63 10.04
N HIS A 362 6.57 9.49 9.62
CA HIS A 362 6.00 8.14 9.74
C HIS A 362 6.24 7.63 11.16
N CYS A 363 5.26 7.68 12.04
CA CYS A 363 5.38 7.17 13.42
C CYS A 363 4.01 6.63 13.86
N TYR A 364 3.98 5.44 14.46
CA TYR A 364 2.73 4.68 14.63
C TYR A 364 2.23 4.59 16.07
N THR A 365 3.09 4.17 17.01
CA THR A 365 2.68 3.80 18.38
C THR A 365 2.73 4.96 19.39
N ILE A 366 2.11 4.80 20.55
CA ILE A 366 2.16 5.82 21.63
C ILE A 366 3.61 6.21 22.01
N PRO A 367 4.56 5.27 22.26
CA PRO A 367 5.97 5.62 22.50
C PRO A 367 6.66 6.34 21.33
N ASP A 368 6.30 6.01 20.09
CA ASP A 368 6.84 6.66 18.88
C ASP A 368 6.38 8.12 18.80
N LEU A 369 5.07 8.34 18.99
CA LEU A 369 4.44 9.64 18.96
C LEU A 369 4.91 10.53 20.12
N GLU A 370 5.04 9.99 21.33
CA GLU A 370 5.51 10.73 22.51
C GLU A 370 6.98 11.13 22.38
N ALA A 371 7.87 10.20 22.03
CA ALA A 371 9.29 10.51 21.85
C ALA A 371 9.51 11.55 20.75
N PHE A 372 8.77 11.47 19.64
CA PHE A 372 8.85 12.45 18.56
C PHE A 372 8.31 13.83 18.98
N VAL A 373 7.20 13.88 19.75
CA VAL A 373 6.69 15.13 20.34
C VAL A 373 7.68 15.75 21.32
N ASP A 374 8.38 14.94 22.12
CA ASP A 374 9.45 15.44 22.99
C ASP A 374 10.60 16.01 22.17
N HIS A 375 11.03 15.38 21.05
CA HIS A 375 12.02 15.96 20.15
C HIS A 375 11.58 17.31 19.55
N THR A 376 10.30 17.49 19.17
CA THR A 376 9.79 18.81 18.72
C THR A 376 9.96 19.88 19.80
N ASN A 377 9.81 19.50 21.07
CA ASN A 377 9.96 20.40 22.21
C ASN A 377 11.40 20.60 22.66
N GLU A 378 12.28 19.63 22.44
CA GLU A 378 13.71 19.72 22.72
C GLU A 378 14.39 20.71 21.76
N PHE A 379 14.11 20.59 20.45
CA PHE A 379 14.78 21.37 19.39
C PHE A 379 13.91 22.45 18.72
N LYS A 380 12.66 22.64 19.15
CA LYS A 380 11.77 23.76 18.74
C LYS A 380 11.42 23.82 17.25
N PHE A 381 11.15 22.67 16.63
CA PHE A 381 10.65 22.56 15.25
C PHE A 381 9.19 22.06 15.20
N LYS A 382 8.49 22.29 14.09
CA LYS A 382 7.07 21.91 13.90
C LYS A 382 6.90 20.63 13.09
N VAL A 383 5.78 19.92 13.27
CA VAL A 383 5.34 18.78 12.45
C VAL A 383 3.99 19.12 11.83
N GLN A 384 3.84 18.92 10.52
CA GLN A 384 2.58 19.18 9.82
C GLN A 384 1.60 18.01 9.97
N ALA A 385 2.09 16.78 9.78
CA ALA A 385 1.34 15.56 10.01
C ALA A 385 2.23 14.40 10.53
N PHE A 386 1.61 13.56 11.37
CA PHE A 386 2.03 12.18 11.59
C PHE A 386 1.39 11.30 10.51
N HIS A 387 2.16 10.41 9.89
CA HIS A 387 1.75 9.57 8.76
C HIS A 387 1.50 8.11 9.19
N HIS A 388 0.46 7.50 8.62
CA HIS A 388 -0.21 6.24 8.97
C HIS A 388 -0.77 6.22 10.39
N ALA A 389 0.09 6.47 11.38
CA ALA A 389 -0.24 7.07 12.66
C ALA A 389 -1.36 6.37 13.44
N HIS A 390 -1.40 5.03 13.37
CA HIS A 390 -2.56 4.24 13.79
C HIS A 390 -2.96 4.39 15.26
N GLU A 391 -2.06 4.74 16.18
CA GLU A 391 -2.42 4.96 17.59
C GLU A 391 -2.74 6.43 17.93
N THR A 392 -2.68 7.37 16.97
CA THR A 392 -2.93 8.81 17.24
C THR A 392 -4.30 9.12 17.83
N TYR A 393 -5.32 8.30 17.51
CA TYR A 393 -6.66 8.45 18.08
C TYR A 393 -6.73 8.12 19.58
N LEU A 394 -5.75 7.42 20.12
CA LEU A 394 -5.63 7.08 21.54
C LEU A 394 -4.96 8.18 22.37
N VAL A 395 -4.23 9.11 21.73
CA VAL A 395 -3.41 10.13 22.41
C VAL A 395 -3.60 11.59 21.90
N PRO A 396 -4.84 12.14 21.84
CA PRO A 396 -5.06 13.53 21.41
C PRO A 396 -4.30 14.58 22.25
N GLU A 397 -4.07 14.33 23.53
CA GLU A 397 -3.31 15.20 24.43
C GLU A 397 -1.81 15.20 24.15
N ILE A 398 -1.22 14.08 23.72
CA ILE A 398 0.19 14.04 23.28
C ILE A 398 0.37 14.90 22.03
N LEU A 399 -0.53 14.78 21.05
CA LEU A 399 -0.51 15.57 19.81
C LEU A 399 -0.65 17.07 20.08
N ARG A 400 -1.37 17.46 21.15
CA ARG A 400 -1.50 18.84 21.62
C ARG A 400 -0.27 19.38 22.36
N ARG A 401 0.68 18.53 22.78
CA ARG A 401 1.98 18.95 23.34
C ARG A 401 3.03 19.27 22.27
N ALA A 402 2.80 18.92 21.00
CA ALA A 402 3.75 19.18 19.91
C ALA A 402 4.10 20.68 19.77
N TYR A 403 5.37 20.98 19.50
CA TYR A 403 5.81 22.37 19.37
C TYR A 403 5.23 23.05 18.11
N GLY A 404 4.93 24.35 18.23
CA GLY A 404 4.38 25.18 17.14
C GLY A 404 2.97 25.71 17.38
N GLY A 405 2.28 25.29 18.45
CA GLY A 405 0.98 25.83 18.86
C GLY A 405 -0.24 25.33 18.07
N VAL A 406 -0.02 24.73 16.89
CA VAL A 406 -1.04 24.00 16.11
C VAL A 406 -0.73 22.51 16.20
N PRO A 407 -1.63 21.66 16.72
CA PRO A 407 -1.43 20.21 16.74
C PRO A 407 -1.22 19.64 15.32
N PRO A 408 -0.29 18.70 15.11
CA PRO A 408 -0.13 17.99 13.85
C PRO A 408 -1.44 17.33 13.39
N ALA A 409 -1.62 17.19 12.08
CA ALA A 409 -2.65 16.32 11.54
C ALA A 409 -2.25 14.84 11.70
N SER A 410 -3.24 13.95 11.60
CA SER A 410 -2.98 12.52 11.37
C SER A 410 -3.36 12.18 9.93
N ALA A 411 -2.39 11.85 9.11
CA ALA A 411 -2.61 11.28 7.79
C ALA A 411 -2.74 9.75 7.92
N LEU A 412 -3.95 9.23 7.77
CA LEU A 412 -4.32 7.85 8.08
C LEU A 412 -4.62 7.03 6.82
N PHE A 413 -4.58 5.71 6.99
CA PHE A 413 -5.43 4.79 6.22
C PHE A 413 -6.78 4.60 6.93
N ALA A 414 -7.85 4.27 6.20
CA ALA A 414 -9.14 3.95 6.80
C ALA A 414 -9.13 2.59 7.51
N ASP A 415 -8.51 1.58 6.90
CA ASP A 415 -8.55 0.19 7.40
C ASP A 415 -7.37 -0.70 7.00
N ASN A 416 -6.46 -0.28 6.11
CA ASN A 416 -5.17 -0.93 5.90
C ASN A 416 -4.41 -0.98 7.25
N MET A 417 -4.34 -2.17 7.85
CA MET A 417 -4.01 -2.41 9.28
C MET A 417 -3.49 -3.85 9.46
N TRP A 418 -2.98 -4.17 10.65
CA TRP A 418 -2.57 -5.53 11.08
C TRP A 418 -1.37 -6.15 10.34
N TYR A 419 -0.79 -5.47 9.36
CA TYR A 419 0.41 -5.91 8.65
C TYR A 419 1.70 -5.83 9.49
N LYS A 420 1.69 -5.05 10.58
CA LYS A 420 2.77 -4.87 11.57
C LYS A 420 2.21 -4.80 12.99
N VAL A 421 3.04 -5.00 14.02
CA VAL A 421 2.62 -4.83 15.43
C VAL A 421 2.17 -3.40 15.70
N GLU A 422 2.90 -2.42 15.22
CA GLU A 422 2.53 -1.00 15.31
C GLU A 422 1.30 -0.63 14.47
N ALA A 423 0.86 -1.49 13.55
CA ALA A 423 -0.40 -1.36 12.81
C ALA A 423 -1.54 -2.22 13.41
N TYR A 424 -1.30 -2.95 14.50
CA TYR A 424 -2.28 -3.89 15.06
C TYR A 424 -3.41 -3.20 15.83
N LEU A 425 -3.13 -2.08 16.51
CA LEU A 425 -4.14 -1.29 17.25
C LEU A 425 -4.91 -0.27 16.41
N GLY A 426 -4.73 -0.29 15.08
CA GLY A 426 -5.57 0.47 14.15
C GLY A 426 -7.06 0.19 14.34
N SER A 427 -7.86 1.25 14.17
CA SER A 427 -9.33 1.25 14.21
C SER A 427 -9.88 2.18 13.13
N GLU A 428 -10.94 1.74 12.46
CA GLU A 428 -11.58 2.45 11.36
C GLU A 428 -12.28 3.75 11.81
N TYR A 429 -12.65 3.82 13.09
CA TYR A 429 -13.19 5.00 13.74
C TYR A 429 -12.11 6.04 14.13
N ALA A 430 -10.81 5.78 13.89
CA ALA A 430 -9.72 6.68 14.29
C ALA A 430 -9.90 8.13 13.79
N GLY A 431 -10.31 8.29 12.53
CA GLY A 431 -10.60 9.61 11.96
C GLY A 431 -11.74 10.33 12.68
N LYS A 432 -12.80 9.59 13.06
CA LYS A 432 -13.90 10.13 13.87
C LYS A 432 -13.41 10.57 15.26
N TYR A 433 -12.68 9.72 15.98
CA TYR A 433 -12.21 10.03 17.33
C TYR A 433 -11.27 11.23 17.35
N LEU A 434 -10.37 11.36 16.37
CA LEU A 434 -9.56 12.57 16.18
C LEU A 434 -10.43 13.80 15.86
N TYR A 435 -11.48 13.63 15.06
CA TYR A 435 -12.38 14.74 14.72
C TYR A 435 -13.17 15.24 15.92
N ASP A 436 -13.74 14.34 16.72
CA ASP A 436 -14.49 14.66 17.93
C ASP A 436 -13.57 15.30 18.99
N ASN A 437 -12.29 14.91 19.04
CA ASN A 437 -11.25 15.54 19.86
C ASN A 437 -10.67 16.85 19.27
N GLY A 438 -11.25 17.39 18.20
CA GLY A 438 -10.86 18.68 17.64
C GLY A 438 -9.49 18.69 16.92
N LEU A 439 -9.06 17.56 16.37
CA LEU A 439 -7.85 17.41 15.55
C LEU A 439 -8.18 17.28 14.05
N THR A 440 -7.16 17.23 13.19
CA THR A 440 -7.32 17.13 11.73
C THR A 440 -6.99 15.71 11.25
N PRO A 441 -7.98 14.85 10.96
CA PRO A 441 -7.74 13.65 10.16
C PRO A 441 -7.58 14.02 8.67
N ILE A 442 -6.64 13.36 8.01
CA ILE A 442 -6.37 13.39 6.57
C ILE A 442 -6.28 11.93 6.10
N TYR A 443 -6.66 11.63 4.86
CA TYR A 443 -6.50 10.29 4.29
C TYR A 443 -5.50 10.30 3.12
N VAL A 444 -4.68 9.25 3.04
CA VAL A 444 -3.56 9.11 2.11
C VAL A 444 -3.49 7.70 1.55
N SER A 445 -2.81 7.51 0.42
CA SER A 445 -2.67 6.17 -0.18
C SER A 445 -1.35 5.49 0.11
N ASP A 446 -0.29 6.23 0.48
CA ASP A 446 1.09 5.71 0.58
C ASP A 446 1.49 4.96 -0.71
N ASN A 447 1.03 5.47 -1.86
CA ASN A 447 1.05 4.73 -3.14
C ASN A 447 2.50 4.35 -3.49
N PRO A 448 2.80 3.06 -3.78
CA PRO A 448 1.85 2.04 -4.23
C PRO A 448 1.31 1.04 -3.17
N VAL A 449 1.32 1.37 -1.86
CA VAL A 449 0.66 0.52 -0.83
C VAL A 449 -0.84 0.43 -1.11
N LEU A 450 -1.54 1.57 -1.20
CA LEU A 450 -2.87 1.65 -1.79
C LEU A 450 -2.77 2.33 -3.18
N ASN A 451 -3.61 1.90 -4.12
CA ASN A 451 -3.72 2.55 -5.43
C ASN A 451 -4.22 3.99 -5.25
N ALA A 452 -3.40 5.01 -5.53
CA ALA A 452 -3.80 6.41 -5.37
C ALA A 452 -4.99 6.82 -6.27
N GLN A 453 -5.27 6.07 -7.35
CA GLN A 453 -6.50 6.22 -8.16
C GLN A 453 -7.79 6.09 -7.30
N HIS A 454 -7.70 5.49 -6.12
CA HIS A 454 -8.83 5.22 -5.23
C HIS A 454 -8.67 5.87 -3.84
N VAL A 455 -7.71 6.79 -3.64
CA VAL A 455 -7.46 7.40 -2.31
C VAL A 455 -8.68 8.11 -1.71
N LEU A 456 -9.56 8.69 -2.53
CA LEU A 456 -10.81 9.31 -2.05
C LEU A 456 -11.78 8.27 -1.44
N PHE A 457 -11.64 6.98 -1.77
CA PHE A 457 -12.42 5.91 -1.17
C PHE A 457 -12.06 5.68 0.31
N GLU A 458 -10.83 6.01 0.75
CA GLU A 458 -10.46 5.99 2.16
C GLU A 458 -11.30 7.02 2.95
N ALA A 459 -11.53 8.21 2.38
CA ALA A 459 -12.44 9.20 2.96
C ALA A 459 -13.92 8.75 2.94
N ALA A 460 -14.34 7.99 1.90
CA ALA A 460 -15.68 7.39 1.86
C ALA A 460 -15.87 6.34 2.98
N LYS A 461 -14.84 5.54 3.26
CA LYS A 461 -14.83 4.60 4.38
C LYS A 461 -14.76 5.32 5.72
N ALA A 462 -13.99 6.39 5.86
CA ALA A 462 -14.01 7.24 7.05
C ALA A 462 -15.42 7.79 7.36
N TYR A 463 -16.15 8.22 6.33
CA TYR A 463 -17.55 8.65 6.44
C TYR A 463 -18.49 7.49 6.86
N LYS A 464 -18.34 6.28 6.30
CA LYS A 464 -19.04 5.06 6.75
C LYS A 464 -18.83 4.80 8.26
N TYR A 465 -17.66 5.13 8.81
CA TYR A 465 -17.33 5.02 10.24
C TYR A 465 -17.54 6.33 11.03
N GLY A 466 -18.41 7.22 10.54
CA GLY A 466 -18.97 8.33 11.31
C GLY A 466 -18.09 9.58 11.42
N LEU A 467 -17.06 9.72 10.58
CA LEU A 467 -16.47 11.04 10.30
C LEU A 467 -17.52 11.89 9.54
N PRO A 468 -17.82 13.14 9.94
CA PRO A 468 -18.82 13.95 9.24
C PRO A 468 -18.51 14.17 7.75
N TYR A 469 -19.53 14.20 6.90
CA TYR A 469 -19.40 14.26 5.43
C TYR A 469 -18.49 15.38 4.94
N HIS A 470 -18.62 16.60 5.49
CA HIS A 470 -17.76 17.73 5.13
C HIS A 470 -16.30 17.50 5.53
N ALA A 471 -16.07 16.88 6.69
CA ALA A 471 -14.74 16.54 7.16
C ALA A 471 -14.10 15.45 6.30
N ALA A 472 -14.88 14.44 5.87
CA ALA A 472 -14.42 13.42 4.94
C ALA A 472 -14.00 14.02 3.59
N LEU A 473 -14.82 14.83 2.92
CA LEU A 473 -14.40 15.51 1.67
C LEU A 473 -13.19 16.43 1.87
N SER A 474 -13.16 17.23 2.96
CA SER A 474 -12.02 18.09 3.26
C SER A 474 -10.73 17.33 3.55
N SER A 475 -10.81 16.11 4.11
CA SER A 475 -9.65 15.29 4.51
C SER A 475 -8.75 14.90 3.33
N VAL A 476 -9.25 14.96 2.10
CA VAL A 476 -8.51 14.67 0.85
C VAL A 476 -8.48 15.87 -0.13
N THR A 477 -8.91 17.05 0.32
CA THR A 477 -8.92 18.29 -0.49
C THR A 477 -8.38 19.50 0.30
N SER A 478 -9.22 20.19 1.08
CA SER A 478 -8.85 21.45 1.73
C SER A 478 -7.90 21.30 2.92
N ALA A 479 -8.00 20.18 3.67
CA ALA A 479 -7.15 19.92 4.84
C ALA A 479 -5.68 19.61 4.47
N PRO A 480 -5.37 18.72 3.51
CA PRO A 480 -4.00 18.55 3.04
C PRO A 480 -3.46 19.82 2.35
N ALA A 481 -4.28 20.61 1.65
CA ALA A 481 -3.84 21.91 1.12
C ALA A 481 -3.30 22.83 2.24
N GLU A 482 -4.03 22.98 3.34
CA GLU A 482 -3.65 23.81 4.51
C GLU A 482 -2.36 23.30 5.20
N ARG A 483 -2.26 21.99 5.44
CA ARG A 483 -1.06 21.40 6.07
C ARG A 483 0.18 21.48 5.18
N LEU A 484 0.00 21.52 3.86
CA LEU A 484 1.10 21.71 2.90
C LEU A 484 1.41 23.20 2.59
N GLY A 485 0.57 24.15 3.00
CA GLY A 485 0.81 25.59 2.77
C GLY A 485 0.24 26.13 1.44
N PHE A 486 -0.79 25.48 0.92
CA PHE A 486 -1.48 25.78 -0.34
C PHE A 486 -2.95 26.19 -0.12
N GLU A 487 -3.36 26.59 1.08
CA GLU A 487 -4.75 26.92 1.46
C GLU A 487 -5.41 28.04 0.63
N ASP A 488 -4.59 28.90 0.00
CA ASP A 488 -5.01 29.97 -0.91
C ASP A 488 -4.97 29.58 -2.40
N ARG A 489 -4.44 28.39 -2.75
CA ARG A 489 -4.24 27.94 -4.15
C ARG A 489 -4.94 26.64 -4.51
N LEU A 490 -5.07 25.68 -3.59
CA LEU A 490 -5.54 24.32 -3.85
C LEU A 490 -6.71 23.91 -2.94
N GLY A 491 -7.37 22.80 -3.27
CA GLY A 491 -8.38 22.16 -2.40
C GLY A 491 -9.73 22.87 -2.28
N LYS A 492 -9.97 23.95 -3.04
CA LYS A 492 -11.23 24.73 -3.02
C LYS A 492 -11.62 25.23 -4.41
N ILE A 493 -12.93 25.36 -4.67
CA ILE A 493 -13.47 25.92 -5.92
C ILE A 493 -13.81 27.41 -5.72
N LYS A 494 -12.79 28.27 -5.92
CA LYS A 494 -12.87 29.72 -5.64
C LYS A 494 -12.08 30.54 -6.66
N PRO A 495 -12.53 31.78 -7.01
CA PRO A 495 -11.74 32.70 -7.81
C PRO A 495 -10.32 32.91 -7.28
N GLY A 496 -9.32 32.86 -8.16
CA GLY A 496 -7.89 33.02 -7.83
C GLY A 496 -7.18 31.72 -7.42
N PHE A 497 -7.90 30.62 -7.20
CA PHE A 497 -7.28 29.30 -6.97
C PHE A 497 -6.80 28.71 -8.31
N ASP A 498 -5.86 27.77 -8.24
CA ASP A 498 -5.43 27.02 -9.42
C ASP A 498 -6.61 26.21 -9.98
N ALA A 499 -6.74 26.09 -11.30
CA ALA A 499 -7.83 25.36 -11.94
C ALA A 499 -7.62 23.83 -11.94
N ASP A 500 -7.55 23.28 -10.73
CA ASP A 500 -7.46 21.85 -10.42
C ASP A 500 -8.84 21.33 -10.01
N ILE A 501 -9.54 20.65 -10.92
CA ILE A 501 -10.98 20.37 -10.80
C ILE A 501 -11.30 18.94 -11.24
N VAL A 502 -12.26 18.30 -10.56
CA VAL A 502 -12.82 17.00 -10.96
C VAL A 502 -14.33 17.10 -11.08
N VAL A 503 -14.88 16.62 -12.20
CA VAL A 503 -16.32 16.33 -12.34
C VAL A 503 -16.53 14.83 -12.21
N TRP A 504 -17.47 14.41 -11.36
CA TRP A 504 -17.72 13.01 -10.99
C TRP A 504 -19.01 12.47 -11.64
N ASP A 505 -19.16 11.15 -11.75
CA ASP A 505 -20.38 10.52 -12.26
C ASP A 505 -21.46 10.23 -11.19
N SER A 506 -21.06 10.19 -9.91
CA SER A 506 -21.92 10.14 -8.72
C SER A 506 -21.32 11.00 -7.59
N ASP A 507 -21.95 11.00 -6.40
CA ASP A 507 -21.35 11.62 -5.20
C ASP A 507 -19.93 11.05 -4.97
N PRO A 508 -18.89 11.88 -4.73
CA PRO A 508 -17.53 11.37 -4.58
C PRO A 508 -17.41 10.31 -3.47
N LEU A 509 -18.12 10.46 -2.35
CA LEU A 509 -18.06 9.50 -1.24
C LEU A 509 -18.93 8.24 -1.46
N SER A 510 -19.42 8.00 -2.69
CA SER A 510 -20.18 6.79 -3.04
C SER A 510 -19.28 5.67 -3.57
N VAL A 511 -19.63 4.41 -3.24
CA VAL A 511 -18.91 3.21 -3.71
C VAL A 511 -18.88 3.20 -5.24
N GLY A 512 -17.68 3.14 -5.80
CA GLY A 512 -17.43 3.13 -7.24
C GLY A 512 -17.49 4.50 -7.93
N ALA A 513 -17.61 5.63 -7.23
CA ALA A 513 -17.55 6.97 -7.84
C ALA A 513 -16.36 7.13 -8.79
N THR A 514 -16.56 7.77 -9.95
CA THR A 514 -15.53 7.84 -11.01
C THR A 514 -15.47 9.23 -11.64
N PRO A 515 -14.26 9.78 -11.89
CA PRO A 515 -14.09 11.01 -12.65
C PRO A 515 -14.60 10.88 -14.09
N VAL A 516 -15.44 11.83 -14.49
CA VAL A 516 -15.91 12.06 -15.86
C VAL A 516 -14.87 12.87 -16.64
N GLN A 517 -14.24 13.85 -15.98
CA GLN A 517 -13.15 14.66 -16.51
C GLN A 517 -12.36 15.27 -15.34
N VAL A 518 -11.07 15.47 -15.55
CA VAL A 518 -10.14 16.10 -14.60
C VAL A 518 -9.43 17.25 -15.31
N TRP A 519 -9.35 18.40 -14.67
CA TRP A 519 -8.52 19.53 -15.09
C TRP A 519 -7.39 19.73 -14.09
N ILE A 520 -6.19 20.07 -14.57
CA ILE A 520 -5.04 20.45 -13.74
C ILE A 520 -4.41 21.70 -14.37
N ASP A 521 -4.22 22.74 -13.57
CA ASP A 521 -3.84 24.08 -14.05
C ASP A 521 -4.70 24.54 -15.26
N GLY A 522 -6.00 24.21 -15.25
CA GLY A 522 -6.97 24.56 -16.30
C GLY A 522 -6.97 23.67 -17.54
N THR A 523 -6.01 22.76 -17.70
CA THR A 523 -5.94 21.85 -18.86
C THR A 523 -6.70 20.55 -18.58
N ALA A 524 -7.65 20.19 -19.45
CA ALA A 524 -8.32 18.89 -19.40
C ALA A 524 -7.31 17.74 -19.60
N GLN A 525 -7.33 16.75 -18.71
CA GLN A 525 -6.33 15.67 -18.66
C GLN A 525 -6.66 14.47 -19.54
N PHE A 526 -7.92 14.35 -19.98
CA PHE A 526 -8.39 13.30 -20.87
C PHE A 526 -9.10 13.91 -22.08
N GLU A 527 -8.78 13.44 -23.28
CA GLU A 527 -9.41 13.93 -24.53
C GLU A 527 -10.76 13.22 -24.76
N ASP A 528 -10.73 11.88 -24.82
CA ASP A 528 -11.90 11.01 -24.88
C ASP A 528 -12.03 10.15 -23.59
N PRO A 529 -12.37 10.73 -22.42
CA PRO A 529 -12.53 9.96 -21.19
C PRO A 529 -13.67 8.94 -21.29
N VAL A 530 -13.41 7.70 -20.85
CA VAL A 530 -14.43 6.64 -20.78
C VAL A 530 -15.46 6.99 -19.71
N GLN A 531 -16.63 7.49 -20.12
CA GLN A 531 -17.74 7.74 -19.19
C GLN A 531 -18.56 6.46 -18.95
N LEU A 532 -18.66 6.04 -17.69
CA LEU A 532 -19.51 4.93 -17.28
C LEU A 532 -20.99 5.31 -17.39
N LYS A 533 -21.82 4.39 -17.90
CA LYS A 533 -23.26 4.58 -18.07
C LYS A 533 -24.03 4.31 -16.77
N LYS A 534 -23.77 5.14 -15.75
CA LYS A 534 -24.48 5.09 -14.45
C LYS A 534 -25.80 5.88 -14.53
N PRO A 535 -26.85 5.47 -13.78
CA PRO A 535 -27.99 6.33 -13.52
C PRO A 535 -27.56 7.59 -12.75
N VAL A 536 -28.20 8.73 -13.01
CA VAL A 536 -28.00 9.94 -12.19
C VAL A 536 -28.51 9.65 -10.78
N THR A 537 -27.61 9.75 -9.80
CA THR A 537 -27.92 9.56 -8.38
C THR A 537 -28.00 10.91 -7.68
N THR A 538 -28.86 11.00 -6.65
CA THR A 538 -28.79 12.12 -5.71
C THR A 538 -27.50 12.06 -4.92
N LEU A 539 -27.00 13.23 -4.51
CA LEU A 539 -25.95 13.35 -3.51
C LEU A 539 -26.32 12.62 -2.21
N ILE A 540 -25.31 12.22 -1.44
CA ILE A 540 -25.48 11.60 -0.14
C ILE A 540 -26.00 12.67 0.83
N VAL A 541 -27.19 12.42 1.39
CA VAL A 541 -27.70 13.16 2.54
C VAL A 541 -27.22 12.43 3.80
N PRO A 542 -26.49 13.09 4.73
CA PRO A 542 -26.05 12.45 5.96
C PRO A 542 -27.22 12.03 6.85
N ASP A 543 -27.17 10.81 7.37
CA ASP A 543 -28.10 10.27 8.35
C ASP A 543 -27.34 10.05 9.67
N GLU A 544 -27.50 11.00 10.61
CA GLU A 544 -26.76 11.00 11.88
C GLU A 544 -27.18 9.85 12.81
N ASP A 545 -28.38 9.27 12.64
CA ASP A 545 -28.83 8.07 13.37
C ASP A 545 -27.96 6.84 13.02
N LEU A 546 -27.30 6.82 11.85
CA LEU A 546 -26.46 5.71 11.44
C LEU A 546 -25.12 5.66 12.21
N SER A 547 -24.72 6.74 12.87
CA SER A 547 -23.40 6.93 13.51
C SER A 547 -23.09 6.02 14.73
N ARG A 548 -24.02 5.13 15.13
CA ARG A 548 -23.84 4.17 16.24
C ARG A 548 -24.22 2.77 15.81
N VAL A 549 -23.29 1.83 15.95
CA VAL A 549 -23.50 0.38 15.75
C VAL A 549 -23.35 -0.32 17.11
N VAL A 550 -24.15 -1.36 17.36
CA VAL A 550 -23.99 -2.23 18.52
C VAL A 550 -23.07 -3.38 18.12
N GLU A 551 -21.88 -3.44 18.71
CA GLU A 551 -20.79 -4.32 18.24
C GLU A 551 -20.83 -5.75 18.85
N GLU A 552 -21.61 -5.97 19.90
CA GLU A 552 -21.66 -7.25 20.62
C GLU A 552 -22.58 -8.30 19.94
N PRO A 553 -22.05 -9.46 19.50
CA PRO A 553 -22.82 -10.47 18.77
C PRO A 553 -23.78 -11.25 19.68
N THR A 554 -25.08 -10.96 19.57
CA THR A 554 -26.12 -11.61 20.38
C THR A 554 -26.52 -12.99 19.87
N SER A 555 -26.62 -13.97 20.77
CA SER A 555 -26.91 -15.37 20.44
C SER A 555 -28.41 -15.69 20.60
N MET A 556 -29.14 -15.79 19.48
CA MET A 556 -30.57 -16.10 19.45
C MET A 556 -30.87 -17.39 18.66
N LYS A 557 -31.75 -18.27 19.18
CA LYS A 557 -32.21 -19.46 18.45
C LYS A 557 -33.29 -19.14 17.43
N ASN A 558 -34.26 -18.35 17.88
CA ASN A 558 -35.37 -17.83 17.11
C ASN A 558 -35.25 -16.31 17.16
N VAL A 559 -35.53 -15.63 16.05
CA VAL A 559 -35.55 -14.16 15.94
C VAL A 559 -36.38 -13.77 14.72
N ILE A 560 -37.11 -12.68 14.82
CA ILE A 560 -37.80 -12.05 13.69
C ILE A 560 -37.11 -10.72 13.37
N PHE A 561 -36.84 -10.50 12.09
CA PHE A 561 -36.45 -9.19 11.58
C PHE A 561 -37.63 -8.59 10.83
N THR A 562 -38.09 -7.41 11.26
CA THR A 562 -39.07 -6.60 10.53
C THR A 562 -38.34 -5.52 9.72
N GLY A 563 -39.00 -4.89 8.75
CA GLY A 563 -38.40 -3.77 8.01
C GLY A 563 -37.38 -4.15 6.92
N VAL A 564 -37.31 -5.43 6.51
CA VAL A 564 -36.44 -5.86 5.41
C VAL A 564 -37.00 -5.34 4.09
N SER A 565 -36.36 -4.30 3.53
CA SER A 565 -36.72 -3.73 2.23
C SER A 565 -36.25 -4.61 1.08
N THR A 566 -35.07 -5.24 1.23
CA THR A 566 -34.33 -5.86 0.14
C THR A 566 -33.88 -7.27 0.49
N VAL A 567 -34.18 -8.24 -0.37
CA VAL A 567 -33.80 -9.65 -0.20
C VAL A 567 -32.96 -10.08 -1.39
N LEU A 568 -31.67 -10.31 -1.15
CA LEU A 568 -30.67 -10.69 -2.15
C LEU A 568 -30.27 -12.18 -2.07
N ILE A 569 -31.00 -12.99 -1.29
CA ILE A 569 -30.86 -14.45 -1.26
C ILE A 569 -31.92 -15.16 -2.10
N THR A 570 -31.63 -16.39 -2.52
CA THR A 570 -32.62 -17.30 -3.12
C THR A 570 -32.78 -18.52 -2.19
N PRO A 571 -33.69 -18.48 -1.19
CA PRO A 571 -33.82 -19.56 -0.22
C PRO A 571 -34.50 -20.78 -0.85
N LYS A 572 -33.90 -21.96 -0.69
CA LYS A 572 -34.53 -23.22 -1.12
C LYS A 572 -35.70 -23.57 -0.19
N GLY A 573 -36.86 -23.90 -0.77
CA GLY A 573 -38.03 -24.38 -0.02
C GLY A 573 -38.92 -23.29 0.59
N VAL A 574 -38.56 -22.02 0.52
CA VAL A 574 -39.44 -20.90 0.91
C VAL A 574 -40.34 -20.52 -0.29
N PRO A 575 -41.65 -20.24 -0.08
CA PRO A 575 -42.55 -19.83 -1.17
C PRO A 575 -42.08 -18.61 -1.95
N ALA A 576 -42.48 -18.52 -3.22
CA ALA A 576 -42.10 -17.40 -4.08
C ALA A 576 -42.60 -16.06 -3.52
N LEU A 577 -41.68 -15.09 -3.43
CA LEU A 577 -41.88 -13.83 -2.71
C LEU A 577 -42.97 -12.97 -3.36
N SER A 578 -44.00 -12.63 -2.59
CA SER A 578 -45.06 -11.71 -3.01
C SER A 578 -44.52 -10.27 -3.16
N ALA A 579 -45.09 -9.53 -4.12
CA ALA A 579 -44.71 -8.14 -4.36
C ALA A 579 -45.24 -7.22 -3.23
N GLY A 580 -44.34 -6.75 -2.37
CA GLY A 580 -44.63 -5.85 -1.24
C GLY A 580 -43.42 -4.98 -0.89
N LYS A 581 -43.66 -3.83 -0.23
CA LYS A 581 -42.68 -2.75 0.00
C LYS A 581 -41.86 -2.85 1.29
N SER A 582 -42.21 -3.75 2.19
CA SER A 582 -41.43 -4.15 3.36
C SER A 582 -41.72 -5.62 3.64
N ARG A 583 -40.82 -6.32 4.31
CA ARG A 583 -40.91 -7.76 4.56
C ARG A 583 -40.37 -8.10 5.94
N ASP A 584 -40.97 -9.13 6.51
CA ASP A 584 -40.56 -9.73 7.76
C ASP A 584 -39.86 -11.06 7.46
N VAL A 585 -38.85 -11.40 8.26
CA VAL A 585 -38.00 -12.58 8.08
C VAL A 585 -37.92 -13.33 9.40
N VAL A 586 -38.36 -14.58 9.40
CA VAL A 586 -38.47 -15.40 10.61
C VAL A 586 -37.40 -16.49 10.62
N PHE A 587 -36.49 -16.39 11.58
CA PHE A 587 -35.56 -17.46 11.92
C PHE A 587 -36.11 -18.29 13.07
N SER A 588 -36.08 -19.61 12.92
CA SER A 588 -36.40 -20.57 13.97
C SER A 588 -35.38 -21.71 13.95
N ASP A 589 -34.82 -22.05 15.11
CA ASP A 589 -33.71 -23.01 15.28
C ASP A 589 -32.59 -22.83 14.23
N GLY A 590 -32.14 -21.57 14.09
CA GLY A 590 -31.07 -21.15 13.17
C GLY A 590 -31.45 -21.07 11.68
N LYS A 591 -32.66 -21.46 11.27
CA LYS A 591 -33.08 -21.56 9.87
C LYS A 591 -34.12 -20.50 9.51
N ILE A 592 -34.02 -19.94 8.30
CA ILE A 592 -35.10 -19.12 7.72
C ILE A 592 -36.31 -20.02 7.47
N THR A 593 -37.45 -19.66 8.07
CA THR A 593 -38.72 -20.40 7.95
C THR A 593 -39.76 -19.62 7.15
N CYS A 594 -39.73 -18.28 7.21
CA CYS A 594 -40.59 -17.41 6.42
C CYS A 594 -39.84 -16.15 5.97
N ILE A 595 -40.17 -15.65 4.78
CA ILE A 595 -39.86 -14.30 4.28
C ILE A 595 -41.14 -13.76 3.63
N GLY A 596 -41.64 -12.61 4.07
CA GLY A 596 -42.84 -12.01 3.50
C GLY A 596 -43.67 -11.28 4.55
N LEU A 597 -44.94 -11.66 4.70
CA LEU A 597 -45.85 -11.11 5.73
C LEU A 597 -45.84 -11.91 7.04
N CYS A 598 -45.43 -13.19 6.99
CA CYS A 598 -45.17 -14.07 8.14
C CYS A 598 -46.13 -13.97 9.34
N THR A 599 -47.44 -13.77 9.09
CA THR A 599 -48.39 -13.35 10.14
C THR A 599 -48.61 -14.41 11.19
N ALA A 600 -48.74 -15.68 10.79
CA ALA A 600 -48.91 -16.79 11.73
C ALA A 600 -47.64 -17.02 12.58
N GLU A 601 -46.47 -16.70 12.04
CA GLU A 601 -45.20 -16.78 12.74
C GLU A 601 -45.01 -15.60 13.71
N LEU A 602 -45.42 -14.38 13.33
CA LEU A 602 -45.46 -13.20 14.18
C LEU A 602 -46.43 -13.37 15.37
N GLU A 603 -47.62 -13.91 15.14
CA GLU A 603 -48.60 -14.23 16.18
C GLU A 603 -48.03 -15.21 17.22
N ARG A 604 -47.41 -16.31 16.76
CA ARG A 604 -46.70 -17.27 17.63
C ARG A 604 -45.54 -16.60 18.37
N ALA A 605 -44.69 -15.85 17.67
CA ALA A 605 -43.55 -15.15 18.27
C ALA A 605 -43.95 -14.16 19.38
N SER A 606 -45.09 -13.48 19.23
CA SER A 606 -45.66 -12.60 20.26
C SER A 606 -46.05 -13.36 21.54
N THR A 607 -46.43 -14.64 21.39
CA THR A 607 -46.79 -15.55 22.49
C THR A 607 -45.54 -16.14 23.15
N ASP A 608 -44.60 -16.61 22.33
CA ASP A 608 -43.35 -17.29 22.75
C ASP A 608 -42.26 -16.33 23.26
N LYS A 609 -42.48 -15.01 23.15
CA LYS A 609 -41.51 -13.93 23.45
C LYS A 609 -40.23 -14.01 22.61
N THR A 610 -40.33 -14.49 21.37
CA THR A 610 -39.22 -14.48 20.42
C THR A 610 -38.79 -13.02 20.17
N PRO A 611 -37.47 -12.70 20.19
CA PRO A 611 -36.98 -11.36 19.87
C PRO A 611 -37.44 -10.90 18.48
N VAL A 612 -37.93 -9.66 18.40
CA VAL A 612 -38.25 -8.96 17.15
C VAL A 612 -37.31 -7.76 17.06
N ILE A 613 -36.65 -7.56 15.92
CA ILE A 613 -35.70 -6.47 15.69
C ILE A 613 -36.12 -5.74 14.41
N ASP A 614 -36.35 -4.44 14.50
CA ASP A 614 -36.83 -3.64 13.37
C ASP A 614 -35.67 -3.02 12.60
N LEU A 615 -35.72 -3.12 11.26
CA LEU A 615 -34.65 -2.65 10.39
C LEU A 615 -35.11 -1.42 9.60
N LYS A 616 -34.47 -0.28 9.85
CA LYS A 616 -34.54 0.87 8.95
C LYS A 616 -33.84 0.49 7.63
N ASN A 617 -34.64 0.20 6.58
CA ASN A 617 -34.17 -0.21 5.25
C ASN A 617 -33.30 -1.49 5.27
N GLY A 618 -33.80 -2.57 5.86
CA GLY A 618 -33.03 -3.81 6.06
C GLY A 618 -32.70 -4.58 4.78
N TYR A 619 -31.46 -5.08 4.69
CA TYR A 619 -30.99 -5.96 3.61
C TYR A 619 -30.73 -7.38 4.14
N LEU A 620 -31.25 -8.38 3.42
CA LEU A 620 -30.96 -9.80 3.67
C LEU A 620 -30.08 -10.36 2.54
N THR A 621 -28.80 -10.60 2.85
CA THR A 621 -27.79 -11.15 1.93
C THR A 621 -27.39 -12.57 2.34
N SER A 622 -26.65 -13.25 1.46
CA SER A 622 -25.84 -14.41 1.86
C SER A 622 -24.68 -13.93 2.73
N SER A 623 -24.14 -14.81 3.58
CA SER A 623 -22.86 -14.61 4.23
C SER A 623 -21.71 -14.79 3.23
N LEU A 624 -20.65 -14.00 3.38
CA LEU A 624 -19.54 -13.91 2.43
C LEU A 624 -18.42 -14.89 2.76
N THR A 625 -17.56 -15.21 1.77
CA THR A 625 -16.34 -16.01 1.96
C THR A 625 -15.08 -15.23 1.60
N ALA A 626 -14.09 -15.22 2.49
CA ALA A 626 -12.74 -14.75 2.17
C ALA A 626 -11.95 -15.83 1.41
N PHE A 627 -11.16 -15.43 0.41
CA PHE A 627 -10.28 -16.31 -0.36
C PHE A 627 -9.15 -15.47 -0.95
N GLY A 628 -7.91 -15.98 -0.90
CA GLY A 628 -6.77 -15.44 -1.67
C GLY A 628 -5.62 -14.91 -0.82
N SER A 629 -5.89 -14.49 0.41
CA SER A 629 -4.89 -14.10 1.41
C SER A 629 -4.66 -15.20 2.46
N THR A 630 -3.88 -14.93 3.52
CA THR A 630 -3.45 -15.92 4.52
C THR A 630 -4.30 -15.97 5.80
N ILE A 631 -5.43 -15.24 5.84
CA ILE A 631 -6.31 -15.09 7.00
C ILE A 631 -6.56 -16.39 7.78
N GLY A 632 -6.39 -16.36 9.10
CA GLY A 632 -6.50 -17.54 9.97
C GLY A 632 -5.30 -18.51 9.92
N LEU A 633 -4.26 -18.22 9.14
CA LEU A 633 -2.93 -18.82 9.24
C LEU A 633 -1.90 -17.84 9.84
N ASN A 634 -2.26 -16.57 10.02
CA ASN A 634 -1.42 -15.58 10.70
C ASN A 634 -2.23 -14.42 11.32
N ALA A 635 -1.80 -13.91 12.48
CA ALA A 635 -2.47 -12.80 13.17
C ALA A 635 -1.88 -11.41 12.86
N ILE A 636 -0.59 -11.33 12.50
CA ILE A 636 0.11 -10.12 12.03
C ILE A 636 1.00 -10.50 10.85
N ASP A 637 1.02 -9.73 9.76
CA ASP A 637 1.62 -10.21 8.49
C ASP A 637 3.15 -10.19 8.45
N ALA A 638 3.77 -9.24 9.13
CA ALA A 638 5.23 -9.09 9.17
C ALA A 638 5.94 -9.77 10.36
N GLU A 639 5.22 -10.35 11.32
CA GLU A 639 5.81 -10.95 12.53
C GLU A 639 5.72 -12.48 12.55
N SER A 640 6.88 -13.13 12.46
CA SER A 640 7.06 -14.59 12.44
C SER A 640 6.45 -15.32 13.62
N ASP A 641 6.42 -14.68 14.79
CA ASP A 641 5.91 -15.28 16.04
C ASP A 641 4.37 -15.38 16.04
N THR A 642 3.71 -14.80 15.04
CA THR A 642 2.26 -14.77 14.88
C THR A 642 1.77 -15.39 13.57
N ASP A 643 2.68 -16.03 12.82
CA ASP A 643 2.52 -16.40 11.42
C ASP A 643 2.98 -17.84 11.19
N ASN A 644 2.20 -18.63 10.43
CA ASN A 644 2.49 -20.06 10.20
C ASN A 644 3.73 -20.32 9.31
N GLY A 645 4.51 -19.30 8.97
CA GLY A 645 5.72 -19.41 8.16
C GLY A 645 5.43 -19.44 6.66
N ALA A 646 6.45 -19.81 5.88
CA ALA A 646 6.37 -19.90 4.43
C ALA A 646 7.04 -21.18 3.92
N ASP A 647 6.31 -21.98 3.15
CA ASP A 647 6.80 -23.22 2.53
C ASP A 647 7.91 -22.90 1.52
N GLY A 648 9.07 -23.53 1.71
CA GLY A 648 10.11 -23.57 0.69
C GLY A 648 9.65 -24.37 -0.55
N PRO A 649 10.30 -24.23 -1.72
CA PRO A 649 9.92 -24.94 -2.95
C PRO A 649 10.03 -26.48 -2.87
N SER A 650 10.69 -27.00 -1.83
CA SER A 650 10.77 -28.41 -1.47
C SER A 650 9.80 -28.86 -0.35
N VAL A 651 9.02 -27.94 0.23
CA VAL A 651 8.07 -28.18 1.31
C VAL A 651 6.65 -28.07 0.77
N PHE A 652 5.75 -28.95 1.19
CA PHE A 652 4.35 -28.97 0.78
C PHE A 652 3.49 -29.31 2.00
N SER A 653 2.82 -28.31 2.56
CA SER A 653 2.02 -28.43 3.79
C SER A 653 0.51 -28.37 3.54
N ARG A 654 -0.28 -28.51 4.61
CA ARG A 654 -1.74 -28.38 4.62
C ARG A 654 -2.13 -27.21 5.53
N GLY A 655 -3.02 -26.34 5.07
CA GLY A 655 -3.49 -25.18 5.84
C GLY A 655 -4.26 -25.58 7.10
N GLU A 656 -4.93 -26.74 7.11
CA GLU A 656 -5.64 -27.26 8.30
C GLU A 656 -4.72 -27.42 9.50
N ASP A 657 -3.49 -27.90 9.26
CA ASP A 657 -2.51 -28.19 10.30
C ASP A 657 -1.91 -26.91 10.92
N GLY A 658 -2.13 -25.74 10.28
CA GLY A 658 -1.62 -24.42 10.67
C GLY A 658 -2.69 -23.40 11.08
N LEU A 659 -3.95 -23.81 11.30
CA LEU A 659 -5.06 -22.88 11.59
C LEU A 659 -4.95 -22.20 12.97
N ALA A 660 -4.61 -20.92 12.96
CA ALA A 660 -4.58 -20.01 14.09
C ALA A 660 -5.92 -19.27 14.23
N LEU A 661 -6.93 -19.92 14.80
CA LEU A 661 -8.28 -19.33 14.95
C LEU A 661 -8.39 -18.38 16.16
N ASN A 662 -9.46 -17.57 16.18
CA ASN A 662 -9.74 -16.55 17.21
C ASN A 662 -8.72 -15.39 17.31
N ASP A 663 -8.14 -14.96 16.20
CA ASP A 663 -7.38 -13.70 16.10
C ASP A 663 -8.30 -12.46 15.94
N LYS A 664 -7.71 -11.25 15.77
CA LYS A 664 -8.46 -10.00 15.54
C LYS A 664 -9.12 -9.93 14.15
N LYS A 665 -8.41 -10.36 13.11
CA LYS A 665 -8.84 -10.37 11.70
C LYS A 665 -10.11 -11.22 11.53
N LEU A 666 -10.10 -12.44 12.09
CA LEU A 666 -11.23 -13.38 12.01
C LEU A 666 -12.48 -12.89 12.74
N ARG A 667 -12.33 -12.27 13.94
CA ARG A 667 -13.46 -11.64 14.64
C ARG A 667 -14.05 -10.48 13.82
N VAL A 668 -13.20 -9.66 13.20
CA VAL A 668 -13.65 -8.57 12.32
C VAL A 668 -14.34 -9.14 11.07
N ALA A 669 -13.73 -10.09 10.36
CA ALA A 669 -14.34 -10.77 9.22
C ALA A 669 -15.75 -11.29 9.53
N HIS A 670 -15.92 -11.99 10.67
CA HIS A 670 -17.20 -12.47 11.13
C HIS A 670 -18.22 -11.35 11.40
N ALA A 671 -17.79 -10.24 12.04
CA ALA A 671 -18.66 -9.09 12.32
C ALA A 671 -19.15 -8.38 11.04
N TYR A 672 -18.33 -8.32 10.00
CA TYR A 672 -18.71 -7.79 8.68
C TYR A 672 -19.40 -8.82 7.76
N GLY A 673 -19.87 -9.95 8.31
CA GLY A 673 -20.68 -10.95 7.58
C GLY A 673 -19.88 -11.95 6.74
N VAL A 674 -18.55 -11.91 6.82
CA VAL A 674 -17.64 -12.90 6.21
C VAL A 674 -17.49 -14.08 7.18
N THR A 675 -18.46 -15.00 7.17
CA THR A 675 -18.54 -16.12 8.14
C THR A 675 -17.62 -17.29 7.81
N THR A 676 -17.08 -17.33 6.59
CA THR A 676 -16.23 -18.42 6.08
C THR A 676 -14.97 -17.86 5.41
N ALA A 677 -13.90 -18.64 5.44
CA ALA A 677 -12.64 -18.33 4.78
C ALA A 677 -12.05 -19.59 4.15
N ILE A 678 -11.25 -19.39 3.11
CA ILE A 678 -10.45 -20.42 2.43
C ILE A 678 -9.02 -19.88 2.31
N SER A 679 -8.09 -20.49 3.03
CA SER A 679 -6.71 -20.01 3.14
C SER A 679 -5.71 -21.10 2.77
N ALA A 680 -4.60 -20.72 2.15
CA ALA A 680 -3.56 -21.61 1.66
C ALA A 680 -2.22 -21.35 2.38
N PRO A 681 -1.34 -22.37 2.53
CA PRO A 681 -0.02 -22.13 3.08
C PRO A 681 0.80 -21.20 2.18
N LYS A 682 1.45 -20.23 2.83
CA LYS A 682 2.23 -19.16 2.20
C LYS A 682 3.51 -19.72 1.59
N PHE A 683 3.98 -19.14 0.48
CA PHE A 683 5.17 -19.60 -0.24
C PHE A 683 6.37 -18.63 -0.13
N SER A 684 6.23 -17.40 -0.62
CA SER A 684 7.26 -16.34 -0.60
C SER A 684 6.92 -15.16 0.31
N GLY A 685 5.62 -14.88 0.45
CA GLY A 685 5.01 -13.69 1.07
C GLY A 685 3.49 -13.77 0.92
N GLY A 686 2.73 -12.89 1.58
CA GLY A 686 1.27 -13.07 1.82
C GLY A 686 0.42 -13.43 0.59
N ALA A 687 0.69 -12.82 -0.58
CA ALA A 687 -0.06 -13.07 -1.82
C ALA A 687 0.35 -14.36 -2.59
N THR A 688 1.20 -15.22 -2.03
CA THR A 688 1.82 -16.35 -2.75
C THR A 688 1.65 -17.65 -1.98
N HIS A 689 1.25 -18.72 -2.69
CA HIS A 689 0.76 -19.96 -2.09
C HIS A 689 1.42 -21.22 -2.65
N HIS A 690 1.60 -22.22 -1.79
CA HIS A 690 2.06 -23.58 -2.12
C HIS A 690 1.49 -24.57 -1.09
N GLY A 691 1.13 -25.79 -1.48
CA GLY A 691 0.51 -26.76 -0.57
C GLY A 691 -1.02 -26.85 -0.71
N VAL A 692 -1.72 -27.24 0.35
CA VAL A 692 -3.17 -27.51 0.35
C VAL A 692 -3.93 -26.50 1.19
N SER A 693 -4.95 -25.87 0.60
CA SER A 693 -5.83 -24.93 1.30
C SER A 693 -6.93 -25.61 2.11
N VAL A 694 -7.35 -24.94 3.20
CA VAL A 694 -8.41 -25.37 4.13
C VAL A 694 -9.58 -24.38 4.10
N GLY A 695 -10.80 -24.88 4.24
CA GLY A 695 -12.04 -24.11 4.33
C GLY A 695 -12.64 -24.17 5.73
N PHE A 696 -12.77 -23.01 6.39
CA PHE A 696 -13.15 -22.91 7.79
C PHE A 696 -14.09 -21.73 8.09
N ARG A 697 -14.73 -21.75 9.27
CA ARG A 697 -15.62 -20.67 9.76
C ARG A 697 -14.82 -19.64 10.56
N THR A 698 -14.97 -18.36 10.23
CA THR A 698 -14.24 -17.25 10.87
C THR A 698 -14.63 -17.02 12.33
N GLY A 699 -15.86 -17.39 12.71
CA GLY A 699 -16.35 -17.31 14.09
C GLY A 699 -15.95 -18.49 15.00
N ALA A 700 -15.19 -19.48 14.51
CA ALA A 700 -14.74 -20.62 15.32
C ALA A 700 -13.57 -20.23 16.24
N ARG A 701 -13.50 -20.84 17.42
CA ARG A 701 -12.52 -20.46 18.45
C ARG A 701 -11.23 -21.28 18.39
N ASN A 702 -11.31 -22.47 17.82
CA ASN A 702 -10.25 -23.46 17.63
C ASN A 702 -10.75 -24.55 16.67
N VAL A 703 -9.87 -25.37 16.09
CA VAL A 703 -10.22 -26.40 15.09
C VAL A 703 -11.12 -27.53 15.62
N LEU A 704 -11.25 -27.71 16.94
CA LEU A 704 -12.12 -28.71 17.58
C LEU A 704 -13.52 -28.18 17.88
N ASP A 705 -13.82 -26.89 17.63
CA ASP A 705 -15.21 -26.43 17.62
C ASP A 705 -15.97 -27.15 16.50
N LYS A 706 -17.21 -27.57 16.79
CA LYS A 706 -18.05 -28.27 15.81
C LYS A 706 -18.17 -27.43 14.52
N ASP A 707 -18.11 -28.09 13.37
CA ASP A 707 -18.19 -27.48 12.03
C ASP A 707 -17.20 -26.31 11.79
N ALA A 708 -16.11 -26.21 12.55
CA ALA A 708 -15.11 -25.15 12.42
C ALA A 708 -14.35 -25.25 11.10
N VAL A 709 -13.80 -26.42 10.79
CA VAL A 709 -13.34 -26.79 9.44
C VAL A 709 -14.53 -27.40 8.70
N PHE A 710 -14.95 -26.80 7.58
CA PHE A 710 -16.01 -27.34 6.72
C PHE A 710 -15.46 -28.11 5.52
N ALA A 711 -14.19 -27.90 5.17
CA ALA A 711 -13.47 -28.63 4.14
C ALA A 711 -11.97 -28.68 4.49
N PRO A 712 -11.41 -29.83 4.92
CA PRO A 712 -10.00 -29.93 5.28
C PRO A 712 -9.06 -29.77 4.07
N ASP A 713 -9.50 -30.27 2.91
CA ASP A 713 -8.80 -30.24 1.63
C ASP A 713 -9.65 -29.47 0.59
N VAL A 714 -9.38 -28.17 0.36
CA VAL A 714 -10.16 -27.35 -0.59
C VAL A 714 -9.54 -27.32 -1.98
N ALA A 715 -8.25 -27.04 -2.10
CA ALA A 715 -7.52 -26.90 -3.37
C ALA A 715 -6.01 -27.06 -3.16
N VAL A 716 -5.31 -27.56 -4.17
CA VAL A 716 -3.83 -27.58 -4.23
C VAL A 716 -3.33 -26.30 -4.88
N HIS A 717 -2.36 -25.63 -4.29
CA HIS A 717 -1.83 -24.33 -4.74
C HIS A 717 -0.40 -24.41 -5.28
N TYR A 718 -0.12 -23.64 -6.32
CA TYR A 718 1.24 -23.28 -6.75
C TYR A 718 1.29 -21.81 -7.19
N THR A 719 2.43 -21.15 -6.97
CA THR A 719 2.71 -19.81 -7.48
C THR A 719 3.60 -19.88 -8.72
N LEU A 720 3.23 -19.19 -9.81
CA LEU A 720 3.94 -19.15 -11.10
C LEU A 720 4.17 -17.71 -11.61
N ASP A 721 4.09 -16.74 -10.72
CA ASP A 721 4.41 -15.32 -10.95
C ASP A 721 5.94 -15.05 -10.75
N PRO A 722 6.44 -13.79 -10.84
CA PRO A 722 7.85 -13.49 -10.63
C PRO A 722 8.48 -13.94 -9.29
N SER A 723 7.67 -14.15 -8.24
CA SER A 723 8.13 -14.67 -6.94
C SER A 723 8.40 -16.18 -6.95
N SER A 724 7.97 -16.90 -8.00
CA SER A 724 8.30 -18.31 -8.22
C SER A 724 9.76 -18.56 -8.63
N LYS A 725 10.60 -17.52 -8.64
CA LYS A 725 12.01 -17.59 -9.07
C LYS A 725 12.94 -17.70 -7.87
N ARG A 726 13.51 -18.89 -7.66
CA ARG A 726 14.54 -19.16 -6.63
C ARG A 726 15.68 -20.01 -7.21
N ASP A 727 16.70 -20.34 -6.42
CA ASP A 727 17.91 -21.05 -6.89
C ASP A 727 17.63 -22.39 -7.57
N ASP A 728 16.61 -23.13 -7.12
CA ASP A 728 16.16 -24.40 -7.70
C ASP A 728 15.16 -24.23 -8.86
N THR A 729 14.53 -23.06 -8.92
CA THR A 729 13.44 -22.68 -9.81
C THR A 729 13.72 -21.34 -10.52
N PRO A 730 14.90 -21.13 -11.15
CA PRO A 730 15.41 -19.79 -11.51
C PRO A 730 14.66 -19.07 -12.65
N SER A 731 13.55 -19.62 -13.14
CA SER A 731 12.74 -19.05 -14.21
C SER A 731 11.30 -19.55 -14.16
N ILE A 732 10.38 -18.77 -14.72
CA ILE A 732 8.99 -19.20 -14.92
C ILE A 732 8.93 -20.48 -15.79
N SER A 733 9.85 -20.62 -16.75
CA SER A 733 9.99 -21.82 -17.59
C SER A 733 10.34 -23.08 -16.78
N SER A 734 11.20 -22.97 -15.76
CA SER A 734 11.52 -24.10 -14.87
C SER A 734 10.41 -24.36 -13.86
N ALA A 735 9.70 -23.34 -13.36
CA ALA A 735 8.53 -23.52 -12.48
C ALA A 735 7.34 -24.19 -13.20
N VAL A 736 6.92 -23.67 -14.36
CA VAL A 736 5.91 -24.29 -15.24
C VAL A 736 6.35 -25.70 -15.69
N GLY A 737 7.66 -25.89 -15.92
CA GLY A 737 8.25 -27.19 -16.23
C GLY A 737 8.19 -28.17 -15.06
N ALA A 738 8.39 -27.71 -13.82
CA ALA A 738 8.32 -28.52 -12.61
C ALA A 738 6.89 -28.98 -12.33
N LEU A 739 5.91 -28.06 -12.34
CA LEU A 739 4.49 -28.40 -12.18
C LEU A 739 4.04 -29.45 -13.21
N ARG A 740 4.44 -29.29 -14.49
CA ARG A 740 4.14 -30.27 -15.54
C ARG A 740 4.76 -31.64 -15.27
N ARG A 741 6.00 -31.70 -14.76
CA ARG A 741 6.65 -32.96 -14.38
C ARG A 741 5.90 -33.63 -13.23
N LYS A 742 5.70 -32.93 -12.11
CA LYS A 742 5.01 -33.47 -10.92
C LYS A 742 3.62 -34.01 -11.26
N LEU A 743 2.84 -33.30 -12.09
CA LEU A 743 1.52 -33.75 -12.56
C LEU A 743 1.59 -35.00 -13.46
N LEU A 744 2.56 -35.10 -14.37
CA LEU A 744 2.72 -36.28 -15.23
C LEU A 744 3.28 -37.49 -14.48
N GLU A 745 4.14 -37.25 -13.49
CA GLU A 745 4.67 -38.26 -12.57
C GLU A 745 3.54 -38.84 -11.70
N ALA A 746 2.70 -37.98 -11.10
CA ALA A 746 1.52 -38.38 -10.34
C ALA A 746 0.48 -39.15 -11.20
N ALA A 747 0.36 -38.81 -12.49
CA ALA A 747 -0.50 -39.51 -13.45
C ALA A 747 0.08 -40.87 -13.92
N ALA A 748 1.38 -41.10 -13.76
CA ALA A 748 2.04 -42.37 -14.11
C ALA A 748 2.10 -43.37 -12.93
N LEU A 749 1.76 -42.95 -11.72
CA LEU A 749 1.66 -43.82 -10.55
C LEU A 749 0.53 -44.84 -10.71
N LYS A 750 0.85 -46.13 -10.55
CA LYS A 750 -0.10 -47.25 -10.60
C LYS A 750 -0.73 -47.59 -9.25
N GLU A 751 -0.07 -47.19 -8.17
CA GLU A 751 -0.45 -47.42 -6.78
C GLU A 751 -0.57 -46.05 -6.09
N PRO A 752 -1.46 -45.89 -5.10
CA PRO A 752 -1.53 -44.65 -4.33
C PRO A 752 -0.26 -44.48 -3.48
N PRO A 753 0.25 -43.24 -3.30
CA PRO A 753 1.35 -42.97 -2.38
C PRO A 753 1.07 -43.47 -0.96
N ALA A 754 2.09 -44.05 -0.32
CA ALA A 754 1.98 -44.59 1.03
C ALA A 754 1.68 -43.51 2.09
N ASP A 755 2.11 -42.28 1.85
CA ASP A 755 1.67 -41.09 2.57
C ASP A 755 0.51 -40.41 1.82
N VAL A 756 -0.69 -40.49 2.40
CA VAL A 756 -1.93 -39.91 1.87
C VAL A 756 -1.97 -38.38 1.91
N TYR A 757 -1.03 -37.76 2.63
CA TYR A 757 -0.87 -36.30 2.74
C TYR A 757 0.27 -35.75 1.87
N SER A 758 1.03 -36.62 1.19
CA SER A 758 2.11 -36.22 0.29
C SER A 758 1.61 -35.37 -0.90
N GLU A 759 2.50 -34.53 -1.43
CA GLU A 759 2.26 -33.76 -2.67
C GLU A 759 1.73 -34.66 -3.80
N GLN A 760 2.29 -35.85 -3.96
CA GLN A 760 1.88 -36.81 -4.99
C GLN A 760 0.45 -37.33 -4.77
N ALA A 761 0.04 -37.56 -3.52
CA ALA A 761 -1.33 -37.97 -3.20
C ALA A 761 -2.34 -36.84 -3.48
N TYR A 762 -1.96 -35.60 -3.15
CA TYR A 762 -2.77 -34.42 -3.47
C TYR A 762 -2.85 -34.14 -4.98
N LEU A 763 -1.77 -34.35 -5.73
CA LEU A 763 -1.80 -34.28 -7.19
C LEU A 763 -2.68 -35.39 -7.80
N GLN A 764 -2.76 -36.59 -7.21
CA GLN A 764 -3.77 -37.59 -7.62
C GLN A 764 -5.22 -37.13 -7.36
N LYS A 765 -5.51 -36.47 -6.22
CA LYS A 765 -6.82 -35.83 -5.93
C LYS A 765 -7.16 -34.70 -6.93
N VAL A 766 -6.16 -34.04 -7.50
CA VAL A 766 -6.31 -33.06 -8.59
C VAL A 766 -6.59 -33.74 -9.93
N LEU A 767 -5.81 -34.76 -10.27
CA LEU A 767 -5.92 -35.48 -11.55
C LEU A 767 -7.28 -36.18 -11.72
N ASN A 768 -7.82 -36.77 -10.65
CA ASN A 768 -9.15 -37.40 -10.68
C ASN A 768 -10.32 -36.39 -10.57
N GLY A 769 -10.03 -35.09 -10.46
CA GLY A 769 -11.02 -34.01 -10.43
C GLY A 769 -11.70 -33.77 -9.07
N SER A 770 -11.31 -34.48 -8.00
CA SER A 770 -11.92 -34.32 -6.66
C SER A 770 -11.73 -32.91 -6.12
N ILE A 771 -10.49 -32.39 -6.17
CA ILE A 771 -10.14 -31.03 -5.74
C ILE A 771 -9.53 -30.24 -6.91
N PRO A 772 -9.76 -28.91 -7.00
CA PRO A 772 -9.12 -28.07 -7.98
C PRO A 772 -7.62 -27.85 -7.73
N LEU A 773 -6.91 -27.63 -8.82
CA LEU A 773 -5.60 -26.99 -8.85
C LEU A 773 -5.80 -25.48 -8.93
N ALA A 774 -5.23 -24.72 -8.00
CA ALA A 774 -5.23 -23.27 -7.97
C ALA A 774 -3.82 -22.74 -8.27
N ILE A 775 -3.71 -21.74 -9.13
CA ILE A 775 -2.43 -21.20 -9.61
C ILE A 775 -2.40 -19.68 -9.44
N THR A 776 -1.53 -19.16 -8.57
CA THR A 776 -1.26 -17.72 -8.48
C THR A 776 -0.39 -17.29 -9.67
N VAL A 777 -0.96 -16.46 -10.55
CA VAL A 777 -0.28 -15.95 -11.77
C VAL A 777 -1.05 -14.76 -12.35
N HIS A 778 -0.37 -13.67 -12.69
CA HIS A 778 -1.04 -12.55 -13.38
C HIS A 778 -0.89 -12.57 -14.90
N SER A 779 0.25 -13.02 -15.45
CA SER A 779 0.53 -12.83 -16.88
C SER A 779 -0.20 -13.79 -17.83
N ALA A 780 -0.73 -13.23 -18.92
CA ALA A 780 -1.42 -13.93 -19.99
C ALA A 780 -0.56 -15.00 -20.67
N ASP A 781 0.74 -14.73 -20.86
CA ASP A 781 1.69 -15.65 -21.51
C ASP A 781 1.96 -16.89 -20.62
N VAL A 782 1.90 -16.71 -19.30
CA VAL A 782 2.05 -17.79 -18.32
C VAL A 782 0.73 -18.53 -18.13
N ILE A 783 -0.41 -17.84 -18.06
CA ILE A 783 -1.75 -18.46 -18.07
C ILE A 783 -1.91 -19.37 -19.31
N ALA A 784 -1.59 -18.87 -20.51
CA ALA A 784 -1.60 -19.66 -21.75
C ALA A 784 -0.61 -20.83 -21.72
N SER A 785 0.43 -20.78 -20.88
CA SER A 785 1.36 -21.89 -20.65
C SER A 785 0.81 -22.91 -19.64
N VAL A 786 0.04 -22.49 -18.64
CA VAL A 786 -0.70 -23.36 -17.72
C VAL A 786 -1.85 -24.06 -18.44
N LEU A 787 -2.57 -23.39 -19.35
CA LEU A 787 -3.58 -24.02 -20.22
C LEU A 787 -2.97 -25.14 -21.09
N LYS A 788 -1.73 -24.94 -21.58
CA LYS A 788 -0.97 -26.00 -22.28
C LYS A 788 -0.59 -27.15 -21.34
N VAL A 789 -0.24 -26.89 -20.08
CA VAL A 789 -0.01 -27.94 -19.06
C VAL A 789 -1.28 -28.75 -18.83
N LYS A 790 -2.43 -28.11 -18.52
CA LYS A 790 -3.74 -28.76 -18.36
C LYS A 790 -4.04 -29.69 -19.54
N LYS A 791 -4.02 -29.17 -20.78
CA LYS A 791 -4.27 -29.96 -22.01
C LYS A 791 -3.26 -31.10 -22.26
N THR A 792 -2.03 -31.01 -21.76
CA THR A 792 -1.04 -32.10 -21.81
C THR A 792 -1.31 -33.18 -20.77
N VAL A 793 -1.62 -32.78 -19.53
CA VAL A 793 -1.82 -33.70 -18.41
C VAL A 793 -3.16 -34.44 -18.54
N GLU A 794 -4.25 -33.75 -18.91
CA GLU A 794 -5.57 -34.36 -19.15
C GLU A 794 -5.51 -35.44 -20.25
N ARG A 795 -4.66 -35.26 -21.27
CA ARG A 795 -4.40 -36.28 -22.30
C ARG A 795 -3.63 -37.48 -21.76
N ALA A 796 -2.74 -37.27 -20.79
CA ALA A 796 -1.94 -38.34 -20.19
C ALA A 796 -2.71 -39.14 -19.13
N SER A 797 -3.59 -38.48 -18.37
CA SER A 797 -4.42 -39.09 -17.31
C SER A 797 -5.80 -39.56 -17.78
N ASN A 798 -6.24 -39.15 -18.97
CA ASN A 798 -7.58 -39.41 -19.52
C ASN A 798 -8.71 -38.94 -18.57
N SER A 799 -8.50 -37.79 -17.93
CA SER A 799 -9.40 -37.17 -16.94
C SER A 799 -9.39 -35.65 -17.09
N THR A 800 -10.40 -34.96 -16.54
CA THR A 800 -10.53 -33.49 -16.61
C THR A 800 -10.08 -32.84 -15.31
N ILE A 801 -9.12 -31.92 -15.39
CA ILE A 801 -8.55 -31.22 -14.24
C ILE A 801 -9.34 -29.93 -14.02
N ARG A 802 -9.90 -29.77 -12.81
CA ARG A 802 -10.48 -28.50 -12.35
C ARG A 802 -9.32 -27.54 -12.07
N LEU A 803 -9.28 -26.41 -12.78
CA LEU A 803 -8.21 -25.42 -12.69
C LEU A 803 -8.79 -24.04 -12.34
N VAL A 804 -8.11 -23.31 -11.46
CA VAL A 804 -8.43 -21.94 -11.05
C VAL A 804 -7.17 -21.09 -11.16
N ILE A 805 -7.30 -19.88 -11.71
CA ILE A 805 -6.26 -18.84 -11.66
C ILE A 805 -6.55 -17.91 -10.48
N ILE A 806 -5.55 -17.62 -9.67
CA ILE A 806 -5.58 -16.57 -8.64
C ILE A 806 -4.78 -15.37 -9.14
N GLY A 807 -5.28 -14.17 -8.92
CA GLY A 807 -4.66 -12.93 -9.38
C GLY A 807 -5.09 -12.57 -10.80
N GLY A 808 -4.41 -13.10 -11.82
CA GLY A 808 -4.88 -13.02 -13.21
C GLY A 808 -5.02 -11.61 -13.79
N ALA A 809 -4.12 -10.66 -13.49
CA ALA A 809 -4.32 -9.26 -13.91
C ALA A 809 -4.28 -9.04 -15.44
N GLU A 810 -3.60 -9.90 -16.20
CA GLU A 810 -3.63 -9.92 -17.67
C GLU A 810 -4.60 -10.98 -18.22
N SER A 811 -5.39 -11.67 -17.38
CA SER A 811 -6.29 -12.78 -17.80
C SER A 811 -7.31 -12.37 -18.86
N TRP A 812 -7.69 -11.09 -18.89
CA TRP A 812 -8.58 -10.51 -19.90
C TRP A 812 -8.06 -10.66 -21.35
N LEU A 813 -6.74 -10.77 -21.55
CA LEU A 813 -6.13 -11.04 -22.86
C LEU A 813 -6.35 -12.47 -23.36
N VAL A 814 -6.73 -13.40 -22.47
CA VAL A 814 -6.94 -14.83 -22.73
C VAL A 814 -8.28 -15.32 -22.16
N ALA A 815 -9.23 -14.40 -21.96
CA ALA A 815 -10.52 -14.69 -21.33
C ALA A 815 -11.35 -15.70 -22.12
N LYS A 816 -11.24 -15.66 -23.46
CA LYS A 816 -11.89 -16.64 -24.34
C LYS A 816 -11.29 -18.05 -24.14
N GLU A 817 -9.97 -18.16 -24.13
CA GLU A 817 -9.25 -19.41 -23.94
C GLU A 817 -9.45 -20.00 -22.53
N LEU A 818 -9.65 -19.15 -21.52
CA LEU A 818 -10.06 -19.55 -20.18
C LEU A 818 -11.48 -20.13 -20.16
N ALA A 819 -12.44 -19.48 -20.83
CA ALA A 819 -13.82 -19.98 -20.95
C ALA A 819 -13.89 -21.30 -21.75
N GLU A 820 -13.20 -21.38 -22.91
CA GLU A 820 -13.12 -22.60 -23.73
C GLU A 820 -12.45 -23.79 -23.01
N ALA A 821 -11.70 -23.54 -21.93
CA ALA A 821 -11.02 -24.56 -21.12
C ALA A 821 -11.73 -24.90 -19.79
N GLU A 822 -12.90 -24.32 -19.51
CA GLU A 822 -13.62 -24.38 -18.21
C GLU A 822 -12.71 -23.98 -17.01
N VAL A 823 -11.92 -22.91 -17.15
CA VAL A 823 -10.99 -22.42 -16.11
C VAL A 823 -11.54 -21.19 -15.42
N GLY A 824 -11.67 -21.25 -14.09
CA GLY A 824 -12.14 -20.13 -13.29
C GLY A 824 -11.03 -19.12 -12.96
N VAL A 825 -11.40 -17.88 -12.66
CA VAL A 825 -10.46 -16.82 -12.23
C VAL A 825 -10.96 -16.18 -10.94
N VAL A 826 -10.10 -16.06 -9.93
CA VAL A 826 -10.33 -15.25 -8.73
C VAL A 826 -9.41 -14.05 -8.79
N LEU A 827 -9.99 -12.86 -8.90
CA LEU A 827 -9.23 -11.60 -8.96
C LEU A 827 -8.85 -11.18 -7.54
N ALA A 828 -7.57 -11.29 -7.23
CA ALA A 828 -6.94 -10.89 -5.98
C ALA A 828 -5.56 -10.26 -6.30
N PRO A 829 -5.41 -8.92 -6.28
CA PRO A 829 -6.46 -7.92 -6.00
C PRO A 829 -7.46 -7.78 -7.15
N LEU A 830 -8.66 -7.27 -6.84
CA LEU A 830 -9.71 -6.98 -7.84
C LEU A 830 -9.29 -5.89 -8.84
N GLN A 831 -8.67 -4.81 -8.37
CA GLN A 831 -8.36 -3.60 -9.13
C GLN A 831 -6.85 -3.49 -9.38
N ALA A 832 -6.27 -4.52 -10.02
CA ALA A 832 -4.85 -4.55 -10.35
C ALA A 832 -4.46 -3.41 -11.31
N TYR A 833 -3.36 -2.72 -10.97
CA TYR A 833 -2.92 -1.48 -11.63
C TYR A 833 -1.42 -1.48 -11.98
N ALA A 834 -0.93 -2.65 -12.40
CA ALA A 834 0.43 -2.88 -12.90
C ALA A 834 1.57 -2.67 -11.87
N VAL A 835 1.35 -3.11 -10.62
CA VAL A 835 2.34 -3.07 -9.54
C VAL A 835 3.58 -3.92 -9.87
N THR A 836 3.38 -5.13 -10.39
CA THR A 836 4.47 -6.03 -10.83
C THR A 836 4.56 -6.13 -12.35
N TRP A 837 5.73 -6.50 -12.88
CA TRP A 837 5.96 -6.60 -14.32
C TRP A 837 4.98 -7.54 -15.06
N ASP A 838 4.55 -8.61 -14.42
CA ASP A 838 3.59 -9.56 -14.99
C ASP A 838 2.12 -9.07 -14.93
N GLN A 839 1.88 -7.91 -14.29
CA GLN A 839 0.61 -7.16 -14.30
C GLN A 839 0.61 -5.96 -15.28
N ARG A 840 1.71 -5.68 -16.00
CA ARG A 840 1.91 -4.44 -16.82
C ARG A 840 0.88 -4.16 -17.93
N ARG A 841 0.01 -5.13 -18.25
CA ARG A 841 -1.12 -4.99 -19.20
C ARG A 841 -2.48 -5.09 -18.50
N SER A 842 -2.57 -4.71 -17.22
CA SER A 842 -3.83 -4.65 -16.47
C SER A 842 -4.73 -3.48 -16.93
N LEU A 843 -6.00 -3.51 -16.52
CA LEU A 843 -7.02 -2.53 -16.89
C LEU A 843 -7.49 -1.75 -15.65
N SER A 844 -7.01 -0.51 -15.51
CA SER A 844 -7.31 0.37 -14.37
C SER A 844 -8.75 0.89 -14.31
N GLY A 845 -9.55 0.68 -15.36
CA GLY A 845 -10.93 1.13 -15.45
C GLY A 845 -11.07 2.57 -15.94
N ALA A 846 -12.31 3.07 -15.91
CA ALA A 846 -12.64 4.42 -16.34
C ALA A 846 -11.98 5.49 -15.43
N PRO A 847 -11.62 6.68 -15.95
CA PRO A 847 -11.78 7.12 -17.34
C PRO A 847 -10.74 6.57 -18.36
N LEU A 848 -9.72 5.83 -17.92
CA LEU A 848 -8.62 5.35 -18.79
C LEU A 848 -8.99 4.17 -19.70
N THR A 849 -9.61 3.12 -19.15
CA THR A 849 -9.93 1.89 -19.90
C THR A 849 -11.42 1.58 -19.88
N ASN A 850 -11.92 1.09 -21.02
CA ASN A 850 -13.31 0.64 -21.13
C ASN A 850 -13.48 -0.71 -20.43
N GLY A 851 -13.90 -0.65 -19.17
CA GLY A 851 -13.98 -1.80 -18.26
C GLY A 851 -12.63 -2.18 -17.65
N THR A 852 -12.70 -3.09 -16.71
CA THR A 852 -11.62 -3.67 -15.90
C THR A 852 -11.39 -5.15 -16.29
N ALA A 853 -10.51 -5.86 -15.59
CA ALA A 853 -10.33 -7.30 -15.79
C ALA A 853 -11.64 -8.10 -15.57
N ILE A 854 -12.43 -7.77 -14.54
CA ILE A 854 -13.67 -8.53 -14.25
C ILE A 854 -14.72 -8.37 -15.34
N ASP A 855 -14.87 -7.16 -15.90
CA ASP A 855 -15.78 -6.89 -17.01
C ASP A 855 -15.51 -7.81 -18.21
N ARG A 856 -14.22 -8.01 -18.54
CA ARG A 856 -13.79 -8.81 -19.69
C ARG A 856 -13.92 -10.31 -19.48
N LEU A 857 -13.73 -10.77 -18.24
CA LEU A 857 -13.97 -12.16 -17.87
C LEU A 857 -15.47 -12.50 -17.91
N LEU A 858 -16.32 -11.60 -17.38
CA LEU A 858 -17.77 -11.72 -17.45
C LEU A 858 -18.29 -11.68 -18.90
N ASP A 859 -17.82 -10.74 -19.72
CA ASP A 859 -18.16 -10.65 -21.16
C ASP A 859 -17.79 -11.92 -21.94
N ALA A 860 -16.74 -12.64 -21.51
CA ALA A 860 -16.29 -13.89 -22.11
C ALA A 860 -16.98 -15.15 -21.54
N GLY A 861 -17.80 -15.01 -20.49
CA GLY A 861 -18.45 -16.14 -19.81
C GLY A 861 -17.54 -16.94 -18.86
N VAL A 862 -16.40 -16.37 -18.44
CA VAL A 862 -15.49 -17.01 -17.48
C VAL A 862 -16.13 -17.03 -16.09
N THR A 863 -16.07 -18.20 -15.43
CA THR A 863 -16.47 -18.31 -14.01
C THR A 863 -15.52 -17.48 -13.16
N THR A 864 -16.00 -16.36 -12.64
CA THR A 864 -15.16 -15.34 -11.99
C THR A 864 -15.61 -15.10 -10.55
N ALA A 865 -14.66 -14.84 -9.66
CA ALA A 865 -14.90 -14.48 -8.27
C ALA A 865 -13.97 -13.33 -7.83
N ILE A 866 -14.30 -12.69 -6.71
CA ILE A 866 -13.47 -11.68 -6.05
C ILE A 866 -12.74 -12.34 -4.88
N GLY A 867 -11.46 -12.02 -4.67
CA GLY A 867 -10.67 -12.47 -3.52
C GLY A 867 -9.91 -11.33 -2.86
N THR A 868 -9.42 -11.58 -1.65
CA THR A 868 -8.48 -10.71 -0.94
C THR A 868 -7.05 -10.97 -1.42
N ALA A 869 -6.29 -9.91 -1.69
CA ALA A 869 -4.84 -9.94 -1.78
C ALA A 869 -4.19 -9.85 -0.39
N GLU A 870 -4.81 -9.09 0.53
CA GLU A 870 -4.33 -8.87 1.90
C GLU A 870 -5.47 -9.02 2.93
N ASP A 871 -5.13 -9.43 4.15
CA ASP A 871 -6.13 -9.81 5.15
C ASP A 871 -6.99 -8.65 5.66
N TRP A 872 -6.48 -7.41 5.60
CA TRP A 872 -7.22 -6.23 6.05
C TRP A 872 -8.44 -5.92 5.17
N GLU A 873 -8.39 -6.31 3.89
CA GLU A 873 -9.45 -6.13 2.88
C GLU A 873 -10.72 -6.94 3.19
N VAL A 874 -10.66 -7.90 4.12
CA VAL A 874 -11.78 -8.82 4.41
C VAL A 874 -13.09 -8.08 4.76
N ARG A 875 -13.01 -6.92 5.42
CA ARG A 875 -14.18 -6.09 5.77
C ARG A 875 -14.76 -5.27 4.60
N ASP A 876 -13.99 -5.17 3.51
CA ASP A 876 -14.30 -4.40 2.31
C ASP A 876 -14.84 -5.26 1.15
N LEU A 877 -14.87 -6.60 1.29
CA LEU A 877 -15.40 -7.51 0.26
C LEU A 877 -16.78 -7.09 -0.28
N ALA A 878 -17.72 -6.73 0.62
CA ALA A 878 -19.04 -6.23 0.23
C ALA A 878 -18.98 -4.92 -0.59
N LEU A 879 -18.00 -4.05 -0.28
CA LEU A 879 -17.78 -2.80 -1.00
C LEU A 879 -17.11 -3.05 -2.36
N MET A 880 -16.19 -4.02 -2.45
CA MET A 880 -15.60 -4.47 -3.72
C MET A 880 -16.67 -4.99 -4.69
N ALA A 881 -17.59 -5.85 -4.23
CA ALA A 881 -18.75 -6.26 -5.02
C ALA A 881 -19.66 -5.07 -5.37
N GLY A 882 -19.81 -4.10 -4.45
CA GLY A 882 -20.47 -2.82 -4.72
C GLY A 882 -19.83 -2.06 -5.88
N THR A 883 -18.50 -1.94 -5.94
CA THR A 883 -17.76 -1.33 -7.05
C THR A 883 -18.00 -2.07 -8.36
N VAL A 884 -17.97 -3.41 -8.37
CA VAL A 884 -18.29 -4.21 -9.57
C VAL A 884 -19.73 -3.96 -10.04
N TYR A 885 -20.70 -3.91 -9.13
CA TYR A 885 -22.09 -3.62 -9.46
C TYR A 885 -22.28 -2.20 -10.04
N LYS A 886 -21.67 -1.18 -9.42
CA LYS A 886 -21.81 0.22 -9.84
C LYS A 886 -21.06 0.56 -11.12
N ASN A 887 -19.90 -0.05 -11.35
CA ASN A 887 -19.03 0.28 -12.49
C ASN A 887 -19.16 -0.69 -13.67
N GLY A 888 -19.63 -1.92 -13.44
CA GLY A 888 -19.77 -2.97 -14.45
C GLY A 888 -20.88 -2.77 -15.48
N GLY A 889 -21.40 -1.55 -15.66
CA GLY A 889 -22.31 -1.18 -16.74
C GLY A 889 -23.65 -1.93 -16.80
N GLY A 890 -24.07 -2.57 -15.70
CA GLY A 890 -25.27 -3.40 -15.65
C GLY A 890 -25.07 -4.87 -16.05
N ARG A 891 -23.83 -5.35 -16.21
CA ARG A 891 -23.50 -6.78 -16.46
C ARG A 891 -24.06 -7.72 -15.38
N LEU A 892 -24.09 -7.26 -14.13
CA LEU A 892 -24.59 -8.00 -12.98
C LEU A 892 -25.69 -7.19 -12.28
N SER A 893 -26.63 -7.92 -11.66
CA SER A 893 -27.49 -7.35 -10.63
C SER A 893 -26.70 -7.17 -9.32
N GLU A 894 -27.25 -6.41 -8.37
CA GLU A 894 -26.66 -6.25 -7.02
C GLU A 894 -26.41 -7.61 -6.35
N LYS A 895 -27.40 -8.52 -6.42
CA LYS A 895 -27.22 -9.93 -6.03
C LYS A 895 -26.10 -10.61 -6.81
N GLY A 896 -26.09 -10.48 -8.14
CA GLY A 896 -25.09 -11.12 -9.01
C GLY A 896 -23.66 -10.69 -8.72
N ALA A 897 -23.45 -9.47 -8.22
CA ALA A 897 -22.14 -9.01 -7.76
C ALA A 897 -21.78 -9.56 -6.38
N LEU A 898 -22.73 -9.67 -5.44
CA LEU A 898 -22.51 -10.38 -4.16
C LEU A 898 -22.28 -11.88 -4.35
N ASP A 899 -22.88 -12.50 -5.38
CA ASP A 899 -22.68 -13.91 -5.71
C ASP A 899 -21.20 -14.23 -6.07
N LEU A 900 -20.41 -13.24 -6.48
CA LEU A 900 -18.96 -13.35 -6.74
C LEU A 900 -18.12 -13.61 -5.47
N LEU A 901 -18.72 -13.46 -4.29
CA LEU A 901 -18.10 -13.61 -2.95
C LEU A 901 -18.53 -14.89 -2.23
N LEU A 902 -19.32 -15.75 -2.89
CA LEU A 902 -19.95 -16.90 -2.24
C LEU A 902 -19.24 -18.20 -2.61
N ALA A 903 -18.69 -18.89 -1.61
CA ALA A 903 -18.29 -20.30 -1.75
C ALA A 903 -19.54 -21.19 -1.90
N SER A 904 -20.13 -21.19 -3.08
CA SER A 904 -21.16 -22.16 -3.44
C SER A 904 -20.53 -23.56 -3.52
N PRO A 905 -20.93 -24.53 -2.66
CA PRO A 905 -20.51 -25.91 -2.87
C PRO A 905 -21.03 -26.36 -4.25
N PRO A 906 -20.21 -27.06 -5.06
CA PRO A 906 -20.58 -27.39 -6.42
C PRO A 906 -21.86 -28.24 -6.41
N PRO A 907 -22.87 -27.92 -7.26
CA PRO A 907 -24.06 -28.74 -7.33
C PRO A 907 -23.68 -30.14 -7.82
N PRO A 908 -24.26 -31.22 -7.26
CA PRO A 908 -24.01 -32.57 -7.75
C PRO A 908 -24.51 -32.69 -9.20
N ARG A 909 -23.58 -32.66 -10.17
CA ARG A 909 -23.89 -32.89 -11.58
C ARG A 909 -24.33 -34.35 -11.73
N CYS A 910 -25.62 -34.60 -11.90
CA CYS A 910 -26.11 -35.90 -12.37
C CYS A 910 -25.43 -36.23 -13.71
N PRO A 911 -24.97 -37.48 -13.95
CA PRO A 911 -24.30 -37.83 -15.19
C PRO A 911 -25.27 -37.73 -16.37
N SER A 912 -25.00 -36.78 -17.27
CA SER A 912 -25.74 -36.65 -18.53
C SER A 912 -25.42 -37.82 -19.45
N PHE A 913 -26.42 -38.64 -19.77
CA PHE A 913 -26.28 -39.71 -20.76
C PHE A 913 -25.78 -39.15 -22.10
N GLY A 914 -24.74 -39.77 -22.66
CA GLY A 914 -24.08 -39.29 -23.87
C GLY A 914 -24.97 -39.38 -25.10
N SER A 915 -25.27 -38.23 -25.71
CA SER A 915 -25.88 -38.19 -27.05
C SER A 915 -24.84 -38.62 -28.09
N ILE A 916 -24.99 -39.84 -28.62
CA ILE A 916 -24.16 -40.35 -29.71
C ILE A 916 -24.40 -39.49 -30.96
N ARG A 917 -23.41 -38.69 -31.35
CA ARG A 917 -23.34 -38.06 -32.69
C ARG A 917 -22.35 -38.83 -33.55
N THR A 918 -22.85 -39.54 -34.54
CA THR A 918 -22.06 -40.23 -35.56
C THR A 918 -21.43 -39.23 -36.53
N THR A 919 -20.14 -39.43 -36.83
CA THR A 919 -19.36 -38.57 -37.72
C THR A 919 -19.46 -39.04 -39.17
N ILE A 920 -19.75 -38.12 -40.12
CA ILE A 920 -19.57 -38.35 -41.56
C ILE A 920 -18.83 -37.13 -42.15
N PRO A 921 -17.63 -37.30 -42.74
CA PRO A 921 -16.89 -36.20 -43.37
C PRO A 921 -16.98 -36.23 -44.91
N GLY A 922 -17.10 -35.07 -45.56
CA GLY A 922 -16.65 -34.93 -46.95
C GLY A 922 -17.34 -33.90 -47.87
N LEU A 923 -16.48 -33.16 -48.58
CA LEU A 923 -16.64 -32.62 -49.95
C LEU A 923 -17.44 -31.32 -50.27
N ILE A 924 -16.73 -30.48 -51.04
CA ILE A 924 -17.19 -29.57 -52.13
C ILE A 924 -17.65 -28.13 -51.79
N ARG A 925 -16.69 -27.21 -52.03
CA ARG A 925 -16.75 -25.91 -52.75
C ARG A 925 -17.85 -24.86 -52.43
N SER A 926 -17.36 -23.71 -51.92
CA SER A 926 -17.30 -22.41 -52.64
C SER A 926 -18.50 -21.94 -53.47
N LEU A 927 -19.08 -20.79 -53.09
CA LEU A 927 -19.25 -19.63 -53.98
C LEU A 927 -19.43 -18.30 -53.19
N ASN A 928 -19.37 -17.18 -53.91
CA ASN A 928 -19.20 -15.80 -53.39
C ASN A 928 -20.48 -15.13 -52.84
N GLY A 929 -20.33 -13.97 -52.17
CA GLY A 929 -21.08 -12.78 -52.61
C GLY A 929 -21.92 -11.93 -51.63
N THR A 930 -21.27 -11.12 -50.79
CA THR A 930 -21.57 -9.69 -50.48
C THR A 930 -23.01 -9.11 -50.44
N SER A 931 -23.26 -8.29 -49.40
CA SER A 931 -24.31 -7.22 -49.24
C SER A 931 -25.76 -7.65 -48.93
N GLY A 932 -26.60 -6.85 -48.23
CA GLY A 932 -26.31 -5.64 -47.43
C GLY A 932 -27.54 -4.81 -46.97
N ARG A 933 -27.46 -4.24 -45.73
CA ARG A 933 -28.27 -3.14 -45.11
C ARG A 933 -29.79 -3.32 -44.79
N SER A 934 -30.15 -2.83 -43.58
CA SER A 934 -31.44 -2.26 -43.10
C SER A 934 -32.73 -3.12 -43.10
N GLY A 935 -33.66 -2.99 -42.14
CA GLY A 935 -33.64 -2.20 -40.89
C GLY A 935 -34.99 -2.19 -40.12
N SER A 936 -34.94 -1.95 -38.80
CA SER A 936 -35.99 -1.44 -37.88
C SER A 936 -37.48 -1.86 -38.01
N ALA A 937 -38.04 -2.51 -36.97
CA ALA A 937 -39.29 -2.11 -36.26
C ALA A 937 -39.78 -3.14 -35.20
N LEU A 938 -40.66 -2.69 -34.30
CA LEU A 938 -41.35 -3.36 -33.18
C LEU A 938 -42.89 -3.28 -33.39
N PRO A 939 -43.79 -3.81 -32.52
CA PRO A 939 -43.85 -5.08 -31.77
C PRO A 939 -45.28 -5.71 -31.84
N LEU A 940 -45.78 -6.32 -30.74
CA LEU A 940 -47.15 -6.77 -30.40
C LEU A 940 -47.58 -8.19 -30.86
N SER A 941 -48.60 -8.85 -30.27
CA SER A 941 -48.92 -9.15 -28.83
C SER A 941 -50.21 -10.01 -28.72
N LEU A 942 -50.41 -10.70 -27.59
CA LEU A 942 -51.66 -11.38 -27.15
C LEU A 942 -52.15 -12.58 -28.01
N ALA A 943 -53.06 -13.48 -27.57
CA ALA A 943 -53.35 -14.09 -26.25
C ALA A 943 -54.53 -15.10 -26.36
N ARG A 944 -54.85 -15.79 -25.24
CA ARG A 944 -56.13 -16.50 -24.90
C ARG A 944 -56.31 -17.94 -25.44
N ARG A 945 -57.03 -18.87 -24.77
CA ARG A 945 -57.53 -18.99 -23.36
C ARG A 945 -58.12 -20.41 -23.11
N VAL A 946 -57.94 -20.97 -21.89
CA VAL A 946 -58.95 -21.69 -21.02
C VAL A 946 -59.51 -23.03 -21.59
N ILE A 947 -59.72 -24.12 -20.82
CA ILE A 947 -60.81 -24.43 -19.85
C ILE A 947 -60.32 -25.45 -18.77
N SER A 948 -61.01 -25.49 -17.61
CA SER A 948 -60.87 -26.44 -16.46
C SER A 948 -61.30 -27.89 -16.79
N GLY A 949 -61.08 -28.94 -15.98
CA GLY A 949 -60.56 -29.08 -14.61
C GLY A 949 -61.58 -29.78 -13.69
N LEU A 950 -61.24 -30.94 -13.11
CA LEU A 950 -62.04 -31.71 -12.13
C LEU A 950 -61.20 -32.82 -11.42
N ALA A 951 -61.74 -33.41 -10.34
CA ALA A 951 -61.21 -34.52 -9.52
C ALA A 951 -62.44 -35.26 -8.87
N PRO A 952 -62.34 -36.27 -7.96
CA PRO A 952 -61.19 -36.92 -7.30
C PRO A 952 -61.32 -38.48 -7.18
N VAL A 953 -60.83 -39.05 -6.06
CA VAL A 953 -60.94 -40.46 -5.58
C VAL A 953 -59.93 -41.46 -6.17
N GLY A 954 -59.49 -42.43 -5.34
CA GLY A 954 -58.51 -43.47 -5.68
C GLY A 954 -58.74 -44.78 -4.92
N PHE A 955 -57.84 -45.76 -5.09
CA PHE A 955 -57.93 -47.10 -4.49
C PHE A 955 -56.55 -47.67 -4.10
N VAL A 956 -56.57 -48.65 -3.18
CA VAL A 956 -55.44 -49.44 -2.62
C VAL A 956 -56.03 -50.85 -2.44
N PRO A 957 -55.39 -51.97 -2.88
CA PRO A 957 -54.47 -52.68 -1.96
C PRO A 957 -53.41 -53.68 -2.56
N VAL A 958 -52.41 -54.07 -1.74
CA VAL A 958 -51.95 -55.47 -1.43
C VAL A 958 -51.39 -56.39 -2.55
N VAL A 959 -50.32 -57.21 -2.38
CA VAL A 959 -49.26 -57.38 -1.32
C VAL A 959 -48.18 -58.45 -1.71
N LEU A 960 -47.08 -58.60 -0.91
CA LEU A 960 -46.11 -59.74 -0.78
C LEU A 960 -45.11 -60.00 -1.97
N VAL A 961 -43.87 -60.55 -1.87
CA VAL A 961 -42.89 -60.89 -0.77
C VAL A 961 -41.55 -61.42 -1.39
N LEU A 962 -40.42 -61.91 -0.80
CA LEU A 962 -39.81 -62.22 0.54
C LEU A 962 -38.25 -62.21 0.41
N VAL A 963 -37.51 -62.25 1.54
CA VAL A 963 -36.16 -62.91 1.77
C VAL A 963 -34.94 -62.40 0.96
N ALA A 964 -33.70 -62.25 1.49
CA ALA A 964 -33.08 -62.36 2.84
C ALA A 964 -31.96 -61.28 2.94
N SER A 965 -31.51 -60.71 4.07
CA SER A 965 -31.09 -61.22 5.39
C SER A 965 -29.69 -61.87 5.42
N PHE A 966 -28.70 -61.25 6.12
CA PHE A 966 -27.90 -61.83 7.22
C PHE A 966 -26.78 -60.87 7.74
N PHE A 967 -26.81 -60.51 9.04
CA PHE A 967 -25.71 -60.24 10.02
C PHE A 967 -24.47 -59.36 9.65
N CYS A 968 -23.69 -58.79 10.58
CA CYS A 968 -23.53 -59.06 12.03
C CYS A 968 -23.23 -57.79 12.85
N GLU A 969 -23.56 -57.80 14.14
CA GLU A 969 -23.04 -56.85 15.15
C GLU A 969 -21.79 -57.40 15.86
N SER A 970 -20.95 -56.53 16.43
CA SER A 970 -20.11 -56.87 17.60
C SER A 970 -19.64 -55.63 18.37
N THR A 971 -19.97 -55.56 19.65
CA THR A 971 -19.44 -54.59 20.63
C THR A 971 -18.30 -55.21 21.44
N CYS A 972 -17.23 -54.48 21.76
CA CYS A 972 -16.32 -54.89 22.84
C CYS A 972 -15.48 -53.74 23.45
N SER A 973 -15.32 -53.77 24.77
CA SER A 973 -14.50 -52.88 25.64
C SER A 973 -14.61 -53.42 27.10
N PRO A 974 -13.75 -53.07 28.10
CA PRO A 974 -12.52 -52.25 28.11
C PRO A 974 -11.32 -53.02 28.76
N GLN A 975 -10.39 -52.30 29.43
CA GLN A 975 -9.29 -52.75 30.34
C GLN A 975 -7.97 -53.23 29.67
N ASN A 976 -6.76 -53.07 30.24
CA ASN A 976 -6.25 -52.24 31.38
C ASN A 976 -4.68 -52.22 31.41
N PHE A 977 -4.07 -51.17 32.00
CA PHE A 977 -2.64 -51.08 32.47
C PHE A 977 -1.52 -51.26 31.40
N ASP A 978 -0.25 -50.83 31.58
CA ASP A 978 0.42 -50.08 32.66
C ASP A 978 1.55 -49.15 32.12
N CYS A 979 2.27 -48.44 33.00
CA CYS A 979 3.39 -47.53 32.69
C CYS A 979 4.79 -48.18 32.65
N THR A 980 5.78 -47.43 32.09
CA THR A 980 7.27 -47.58 32.02
C THR A 980 7.83 -47.83 30.60
N ALA A 981 9.09 -47.58 30.23
CA ALA A 981 10.09 -46.53 30.57
C ALA A 981 11.32 -46.67 29.64
N TRP A 982 12.14 -45.61 29.49
CA TRP A 982 13.57 -45.63 29.06
C TRP A 982 14.01 -46.13 27.64
N ALA A 983 14.39 -45.15 26.80
CA ALA A 983 15.72 -44.96 26.17
C ALA A 983 16.56 -46.11 25.53
N CYS A 984 16.83 -45.93 24.22
CA CYS A 984 18.14 -45.99 23.53
C CYS A 984 19.01 -47.28 23.46
N SER A 985 19.00 -47.96 22.30
CA SER A 985 20.16 -48.56 21.56
C SER A 985 19.65 -49.31 20.30
N GLY A 986 20.42 -49.71 19.28
CA GLY A 986 21.82 -49.43 18.91
C GLY A 986 22.40 -50.42 17.86
N SER A 987 22.90 -49.91 16.72
CA SER A 987 23.85 -50.55 15.75
C SER A 987 23.58 -51.91 15.05
N THR A 988 23.47 -51.86 13.70
CA THR A 988 24.27 -52.53 12.61
C THR A 988 25.14 -53.79 12.90
N PRO A 989 25.43 -54.73 11.94
CA PRO A 989 25.93 -54.46 10.56
C PRO A 989 25.65 -55.52 9.42
N GLY A 990 26.16 -55.36 8.17
CA GLY A 990 25.84 -56.32 7.06
C GLY A 990 26.50 -56.43 5.64
N VAL A 991 27.68 -55.88 5.31
CA VAL A 991 28.70 -56.53 4.39
C VAL A 991 28.42 -56.87 2.86
N ARG A 992 28.99 -56.04 1.94
CA ARG A 992 29.90 -56.33 0.75
C ARG A 992 29.49 -56.86 -0.67
N ARG A 993 30.29 -56.38 -1.68
CA ARG A 993 30.75 -56.93 -3.03
C ARG A 993 29.79 -56.80 -4.26
N ALA A 994 30.25 -56.68 -5.55
CA ALA A 994 31.56 -56.35 -6.17
C ALA A 994 31.55 -56.13 -7.74
N ARG A 995 32.60 -55.43 -8.26
CA ARG A 995 33.35 -55.59 -9.57
C ARG A 995 32.72 -55.32 -10.99
N ALA A 996 33.21 -54.24 -11.64
CA ALA A 996 34.21 -54.21 -12.75
C ALA A 996 33.87 -54.15 -14.29
N ARG A 997 34.72 -53.35 -15.01
CA ARG A 997 35.33 -53.46 -16.38
C ARG A 997 34.75 -52.79 -17.67
N ASN A 998 35.65 -52.01 -18.31
CA ASN A 998 36.06 -51.98 -19.76
C ASN A 998 35.32 -51.19 -20.89
N SER A 999 35.94 -50.06 -21.29
CA SER A 999 36.51 -49.71 -22.62
C SER A 999 35.72 -49.72 -23.96
N GLY A 1000 35.85 -48.64 -24.75
CA GLY A 1000 35.55 -48.56 -26.21
C GLY A 1000 36.10 -47.27 -26.85
N THR A 1001 36.39 -47.23 -28.17
CA THR A 1001 36.99 -46.05 -28.88
C THR A 1001 36.49 -45.87 -30.32
N GLY A 1002 36.52 -44.64 -30.87
CA GLY A 1002 36.19 -44.36 -32.29
C GLY A 1002 36.41 -42.90 -32.75
N ARG A 1003 36.96 -42.71 -33.96
CA ARG A 1003 37.20 -41.39 -34.65
C ARG A 1003 36.15 -41.19 -35.79
N ARG A 1004 36.08 -40.15 -36.66
CA ARG A 1004 37.07 -39.20 -37.24
C ARG A 1004 36.38 -38.12 -38.16
N ARG A 1005 36.98 -36.91 -38.31
CA ARG A 1005 36.89 -35.94 -39.47
C ARG A 1005 35.55 -35.22 -39.79
N SER A 1006 35.48 -34.12 -40.59
CA SER A 1006 36.22 -32.81 -40.67
C SER A 1006 35.96 -32.07 -42.01
N TRP A 1007 35.83 -30.72 -42.03
CA TRP A 1007 36.15 -29.83 -43.18
C TRP A 1007 36.51 -28.39 -42.72
N ARG A 1008 37.13 -27.57 -43.60
CA ARG A 1008 37.69 -26.19 -43.44
C ARG A 1008 37.59 -25.47 -44.84
N PRO A 1009 38.34 -24.41 -45.27
CA PRO A 1009 39.31 -23.44 -44.67
C PRO A 1009 38.75 -21.98 -44.61
N ASP A 1010 39.32 -20.97 -43.93
CA ASP A 1010 40.65 -20.27 -43.96
C ASP A 1010 40.87 -19.35 -45.19
N SER A 1011 41.74 -18.31 -45.21
CA SER A 1011 42.66 -17.68 -44.21
C SER A 1011 42.65 -16.12 -44.41
N VAL A 1012 43.66 -15.20 -44.35
CA VAL A 1012 45.15 -15.15 -44.27
C VAL A 1012 45.57 -13.76 -43.70
N GLY A 1013 46.75 -13.62 -43.06
CA GLY A 1013 47.48 -12.33 -42.89
C GLY A 1013 47.69 -11.85 -41.44
N ALA A 1014 48.58 -12.42 -40.61
CA ALA A 1014 50.07 -12.25 -40.61
C ALA A 1014 50.49 -10.77 -40.33
N ARG A 1015 51.42 -10.39 -39.42
CA ARG A 1015 52.51 -11.01 -38.59
C ARG A 1015 52.82 -9.99 -37.44
N SER A 1016 53.72 -10.11 -36.44
CA SER A 1016 54.49 -11.14 -35.67
C SER A 1016 55.40 -10.35 -34.67
N ASP A 1017 56.11 -10.85 -33.63
CA ASP A 1017 56.39 -12.18 -33.06
C ASP A 1017 56.83 -12.03 -31.56
N VAL A 1018 57.52 -13.02 -30.96
CA VAL A 1018 58.19 -13.00 -29.61
C VAL A 1018 57.22 -12.77 -28.42
N SER A 1019 56.43 -13.75 -27.94
CA SER A 1019 56.76 -14.98 -27.18
C SER A 1019 57.08 -14.77 -25.68
N ARG A 1020 56.58 -15.55 -24.70
CA ARG A 1020 55.92 -16.90 -24.72
C ARG A 1020 54.83 -17.07 -23.63
N GLY A 1021 53.72 -17.74 -23.98
CA GLY A 1021 52.83 -18.53 -23.09
C GLY A 1021 51.95 -17.76 -22.06
N GLY A 1022 50.72 -18.19 -21.74
CA GLY A 1022 49.89 -19.30 -22.22
C GLY A 1022 48.45 -19.20 -21.67
N VAL A 1023 47.47 -19.86 -22.31
CA VAL A 1023 45.99 -19.72 -22.14
C VAL A 1023 45.33 -21.11 -22.38
N PRO A 1024 44.01 -21.38 -22.18
CA PRO A 1024 42.88 -20.54 -21.68
C PRO A 1024 41.85 -21.24 -20.73
N ASP A 1025 40.75 -20.52 -20.46
CA ASP A 1025 39.34 -20.97 -20.35
C ASP A 1025 38.73 -21.71 -19.11
N TYR A 1026 37.42 -21.44 -18.96
CA TYR A 1026 36.34 -22.15 -18.24
C TYR A 1026 36.19 -22.09 -16.70
N TYR A 1027 34.92 -22.24 -16.29
CA TYR A 1027 34.40 -22.49 -14.94
C TYR A 1027 35.08 -23.70 -14.26
N PRO A 1028 35.01 -23.76 -12.92
CA PRO A 1028 34.37 -24.95 -12.34
C PRO A 1028 33.38 -24.69 -11.19
N THR A 1029 32.32 -25.48 -11.17
CA THR A 1029 31.52 -25.85 -9.99
C THR A 1029 31.98 -27.23 -9.51
N VAL A 1030 31.91 -27.54 -8.21
CA VAL A 1030 31.87 -28.87 -7.51
C VAL A 1030 32.30 -28.61 -6.04
N LEU A 1031 31.59 -28.91 -4.93
CA LEU A 1031 30.62 -29.95 -4.51
C LEU A 1031 31.31 -31.23 -3.95
N LEU A 1032 30.75 -31.84 -2.88
CA LEU A 1032 31.25 -33.01 -2.11
C LEU A 1032 32.40 -32.71 -1.12
N SER A 1033 32.51 -33.34 0.06
CA SER A 1033 31.66 -34.37 0.74
C SER A 1033 31.83 -34.35 2.28
N HIS A 1034 31.02 -35.15 2.99
CA HIS A 1034 31.28 -35.63 4.38
C HIS A 1034 32.72 -36.17 4.56
N VAL A 1035 33.32 -36.31 5.75
CA VAL A 1035 32.85 -37.02 6.98
C VAL A 1035 33.50 -36.42 8.25
N ALA A 1036 32.87 -36.63 9.41
CA ALA A 1036 33.34 -36.18 10.72
C ALA A 1036 34.66 -36.85 11.20
N GLY A 1037 35.38 -36.14 12.08
CA GLY A 1037 36.61 -36.59 12.72
C GLY A 1037 36.78 -35.99 14.12
N THR A 1038 35.90 -36.35 15.05
CA THR A 1038 35.96 -35.92 16.45
C THR A 1038 37.03 -36.66 17.23
N LEU A 1039 37.87 -35.91 17.96
CA LEU A 1039 38.37 -36.10 19.34
C LEU A 1039 39.32 -34.91 19.59
N SER A 1040 39.08 -34.06 20.61
CA SER A 1040 39.66 -34.16 21.97
C SER A 1040 41.20 -34.24 22.00
N SER A 1041 41.92 -33.51 22.85
CA SER A 1041 41.50 -32.86 24.10
C SER A 1041 42.47 -31.73 24.54
N THR A 1042 42.19 -31.11 25.69
CA THR A 1042 43.13 -30.63 26.74
C THR A 1042 44.62 -30.39 26.39
N SER A 1043 45.32 -29.36 26.88
CA SER A 1043 45.03 -28.34 27.91
C SER A 1043 46.25 -27.38 28.04
N GLY A 1044 46.11 -26.31 28.84
CA GLY A 1044 47.18 -25.34 29.16
C GLY A 1044 46.79 -23.93 28.71
N SER A 1045 46.81 -22.87 29.51
CA SER A 1045 47.72 -22.47 30.61
C SER A 1045 49.15 -22.16 30.12
N SER A 1046 49.77 -21.01 30.42
CA SER A 1046 49.29 -19.85 31.20
C SER A 1046 50.29 -18.68 31.21
N LEU A 1047 49.81 -17.48 31.59
CA LEU A 1047 50.53 -16.40 32.31
C LEU A 1047 51.63 -15.55 31.62
N LEU A 1048 51.50 -14.22 31.79
CA LEU A 1048 52.56 -13.18 31.90
C LEU A 1048 53.44 -12.91 30.64
N GLY A 1049 54.07 -11.73 30.47
CA GLY A 1049 53.90 -10.46 31.18
C GLY A 1049 54.92 -9.37 30.80
N SER A 1050 54.43 -8.15 30.51
CA SER A 1050 55.02 -6.80 30.77
C SER A 1050 56.41 -6.34 30.27
N THR A 1051 56.48 -5.03 29.97
CA THR A 1051 57.63 -4.07 30.13
C THR A 1051 58.88 -4.13 29.22
N THR A 1052 58.82 -3.37 28.11
CA THR A 1052 59.66 -2.17 27.75
C THR A 1052 61.20 -2.11 27.90
N ARG A 1053 61.83 -1.59 26.81
CA ARG A 1053 63.05 -0.73 26.66
C ARG A 1053 64.48 -1.33 26.57
N ASN A 1054 65.13 -1.08 25.42
CA ASN A 1054 66.49 -0.49 25.22
C ASN A 1054 66.71 -0.25 23.70
N SER A 1055 67.06 0.95 23.19
CA SER A 1055 68.39 1.64 23.09
C SER A 1055 69.35 1.03 22.06
N SER A 1056 70.09 1.74 21.19
CA SER A 1056 70.20 3.19 20.81
C SER A 1056 71.04 3.30 19.49
N ALA A 1057 71.37 4.42 18.83
CA ALA A 1057 71.15 5.86 19.07
C ALA A 1057 70.61 6.57 17.78
N ASN A 1058 71.24 7.49 17.00
CA ASN A 1058 72.53 8.23 17.05
C ASN A 1058 72.45 9.51 16.15
N ARG A 1059 73.39 10.47 16.30
CA ARG A 1059 73.62 11.73 15.55
C ARG A 1059 72.46 12.77 15.50
N ILE A 1060 72.51 13.87 16.28
CA ILE A 1060 73.12 15.21 15.98
C ILE A 1060 72.08 16.17 15.33
N VAL A 1061 71.76 17.40 15.81
CA VAL A 1061 72.34 18.25 16.88
C VAL A 1061 71.35 19.33 17.44
N PHE A 1062 71.39 19.55 18.76
CA PHE A 1062 71.02 20.76 19.57
C PHE A 1062 69.57 21.24 19.86
N ARG A 1063 69.54 22.15 20.86
CA ARG A 1063 68.52 22.68 21.81
C ARG A 1063 68.86 24.21 21.98
N PRO A 1064 68.39 25.04 22.96
CA PRO A 1064 67.26 24.97 23.92
C PRO A 1064 66.46 26.29 24.18
N GLY A 1065 65.44 26.25 25.05
CA GLY A 1065 65.15 27.32 26.06
C GLY A 1065 63.84 28.13 25.94
N ALA A 1066 63.28 28.75 27.02
CA ALA A 1066 63.48 28.54 28.47
C ALA A 1066 62.37 29.20 29.38
N ALA A 1067 61.79 28.41 30.30
CA ALA A 1067 61.33 28.64 31.70
C ALA A 1067 60.66 29.94 32.28
N SER A 1068 59.86 29.70 33.35
CA SER A 1068 59.47 30.58 34.51
C SER A 1068 58.34 31.61 34.33
N ALA A 1069 57.45 31.89 35.32
CA ALA A 1069 57.12 31.33 36.66
C ALA A 1069 55.66 31.80 37.08
N ARG A 1070 55.06 31.76 38.29
CA ARG A 1070 55.43 31.71 39.74
C ARG A 1070 54.28 31.13 40.64
N HIS A 1071 54.58 31.00 41.95
CA HIS A 1071 53.79 31.03 43.23
C HIS A 1071 52.24 31.12 43.23
N GLY A 1072 51.46 30.62 44.22
CA GLY A 1072 51.71 29.71 45.37
C GLY A 1072 51.76 30.32 46.80
N PHE A 1073 50.85 29.93 47.73
CA PHE A 1073 51.01 29.86 49.22
C PHE A 1073 49.79 29.20 49.95
N THR A 1074 49.84 29.00 51.28
CA THR A 1074 48.89 28.25 52.17
C THR A 1074 48.51 29.10 53.43
N HIS A 1075 47.76 28.71 54.50
CA HIS A 1075 47.32 27.41 55.10
C HIS A 1075 45.91 27.55 55.79
N ALA A 1076 45.41 26.90 56.87
CA ALA A 1076 45.94 26.12 58.02
C ALA A 1076 45.02 24.93 58.47
N THR A 1077 44.59 24.82 59.75
CA THR A 1077 44.13 23.55 60.40
C THR A 1077 43.21 23.66 61.63
N THR A 1078 42.39 22.60 61.87
CA THR A 1078 42.05 21.98 63.20
C THR A 1078 41.16 20.72 63.01
N THR A 1079 40.94 19.71 63.89
CA THR A 1079 41.69 18.91 64.92
C THR A 1079 40.77 17.70 65.33
N VAL A 1080 41.18 16.80 66.26
CA VAL A 1080 40.36 15.78 67.01
C VAL A 1080 40.21 14.37 66.37
N LEU A 1081 39.89 13.34 67.17
CA LEU A 1081 39.92 11.88 66.87
C LEU A 1081 38.84 11.06 67.65
N HIS A 1082 38.40 9.89 67.14
CA HIS A 1082 38.91 8.55 67.59
C HIS A 1082 38.22 7.28 67.01
N ARG A 1083 39.06 6.24 66.73
CA ARG A 1083 38.81 4.76 66.69
C ARG A 1083 38.13 4.10 65.46
N LEU A 1084 38.16 2.75 65.44
CA LEU A 1084 38.26 1.77 64.32
C LEU A 1084 37.84 0.35 64.85
N PRO A 1085 37.79 -0.77 64.08
CA PRO A 1085 37.59 -1.07 62.62
C PRO A 1085 36.50 -2.20 62.44
N PRO A 1086 36.51 -3.21 61.51
CA PRO A 1086 36.95 -3.34 60.09
C PRO A 1086 35.82 -3.86 59.11
N ALA A 1087 36.24 -4.24 57.88
CA ALA A 1087 35.55 -4.95 56.77
C ALA A 1087 34.63 -6.16 57.11
N GLY A 1088 33.85 -6.77 56.20
CA GLY A 1088 33.61 -6.62 54.74
C GLY A 1088 33.01 -7.92 54.14
N SER A 1089 32.75 -8.03 52.83
CA SER A 1089 32.18 -9.27 52.23
C SER A 1089 32.47 -9.47 50.73
N ASN A 1090 32.40 -10.74 50.28
CA ASN A 1090 32.55 -11.19 48.89
C ASN A 1090 31.72 -12.49 48.68
N THR A 1091 31.75 -13.07 47.47
CA THR A 1091 31.27 -14.44 47.09
C THR A 1091 29.77 -14.82 47.14
N CYS A 1092 29.19 -14.92 45.94
CA CYS A 1092 28.64 -16.14 45.31
C CYS A 1092 27.41 -16.93 45.81
N PHE A 1093 26.60 -17.33 44.79
CA PHE A 1093 25.84 -18.58 44.60
C PHE A 1093 24.45 -18.81 45.27
N SER A 1094 23.45 -18.95 44.38
CA SER A 1094 22.66 -20.20 44.20
C SER A 1094 21.35 -20.48 44.99
N VAL A 1095 20.22 -20.39 44.25
CA VAL A 1095 19.17 -21.44 44.09
C VAL A 1095 17.96 -21.54 45.07
N LEU A 1096 16.78 -21.58 44.42
CA LEU A 1096 15.45 -22.15 44.78
C LEU A 1096 14.58 -21.65 45.98
N VAL A 1097 13.38 -21.16 45.59
CA VAL A 1097 12.03 -21.62 46.02
C VAL A 1097 11.33 -21.07 47.31
N SER A 1098 10.06 -20.70 47.08
CA SER A 1098 8.89 -20.61 47.98
C SER A 1098 8.81 -19.62 49.16
N ALA A 1099 8.09 -18.52 48.90
CA ALA A 1099 6.70 -18.30 49.36
C ALA A 1099 6.37 -17.68 50.75
N LEU A 1100 5.39 -16.76 50.66
CA LEU A 1100 4.35 -16.36 51.65
C LEU A 1100 4.69 -15.45 52.85
N CYS A 1101 3.98 -14.30 52.88
CA CYS A 1101 3.45 -13.59 54.06
C CYS A 1101 4.46 -12.85 54.99
N ARG A 1102 4.11 -11.74 55.67
CA ARG A 1102 2.97 -10.77 55.57
C ARG A 1102 3.29 -9.49 56.38
N ASN A 1103 2.70 -8.36 56.00
CA ASN A 1103 2.68 -7.06 56.75
C ASN A 1103 4.08 -6.41 56.91
N GLY A 1104 4.29 -5.09 57.01
CA GLY A 1104 3.56 -3.97 57.63
C GLY A 1104 4.46 -3.39 58.75
N THR A 1105 4.55 -2.09 59.09
CA THR A 1105 3.82 -0.85 58.73
C THR A 1105 4.68 0.37 59.16
N TYR A 1106 4.48 1.57 58.58
CA TYR A 1106 5.04 2.85 59.10
C TYR A 1106 4.01 4.01 59.08
N PRO A 1107 3.89 4.81 60.17
CA PRO A 1107 3.01 6.02 60.27
C PRO A 1107 3.82 7.35 60.50
N PRO A 1108 3.24 8.54 60.78
CA PRO A 1108 2.14 9.25 60.07
C PRO A 1108 2.23 10.83 60.03
N PHE A 1109 1.23 11.49 59.39
CA PHE A 1109 0.56 12.78 59.79
C PHE A 1109 1.22 14.19 59.62
N PRO A 1110 0.45 15.34 59.63
CA PRO A 1110 -1.00 15.60 59.37
C PRO A 1110 -1.28 16.87 58.44
N PRO A 1111 -2.33 17.76 58.58
CA PRO A 1111 -3.25 18.07 57.46
C PRO A 1111 -3.53 19.61 57.23
N PRO A 1112 -4.61 20.12 56.55
CA PRO A 1112 -6.03 20.10 57.01
C PRO A 1112 -7.07 19.90 55.83
N PRO A 1113 -8.34 20.39 55.82
CA PRO A 1113 -9.50 19.54 56.14
C PRO A 1113 -10.68 19.51 55.11
N THR A 1114 -11.68 18.67 55.37
CA THR A 1114 -13.01 18.60 54.69
C THR A 1114 -14.13 18.27 55.70
N PRO A 1115 -15.42 18.32 55.29
CA PRO A 1115 -16.37 17.29 55.73
C PRO A 1115 -17.25 16.71 54.60
N THR A 1116 -18.03 15.67 54.94
CA THR A 1116 -18.69 14.68 54.05
C THR A 1116 -20.19 14.52 54.46
N PRO A 1117 -21.02 13.44 54.28
CA PRO A 1117 -20.77 12.03 53.89
C PRO A 1117 -21.74 11.39 52.85
N SER A 1118 -21.58 10.07 52.62
CA SER A 1118 -22.33 9.20 51.68
C SER A 1118 -23.08 8.05 52.39
N PRO A 1119 -23.73 7.13 51.65
CA PRO A 1119 -23.16 5.78 51.37
C PRO A 1119 -23.31 5.41 49.86
N SER A 1120 -23.17 4.17 49.32
CA SER A 1120 -22.97 2.80 49.85
C SER A 1120 -22.05 1.93 48.94
N ARG A 1121 -22.33 0.62 48.72
CA ARG A 1121 -21.54 -0.35 47.93
C ARG A 1121 -22.34 -1.60 47.49
N SER A 1122 -21.95 -2.25 46.37
CA SER A 1122 -21.84 -3.73 46.29
C SER A 1122 -21.08 -4.27 45.05
N ALA A 1123 -20.03 -5.07 45.31
CA ALA A 1123 -19.43 -6.20 44.55
C ALA A 1123 -19.38 -6.28 42.99
N ILE A 1124 -18.24 -6.79 42.49
CA ILE A 1124 -18.00 -7.27 41.11
C ILE A 1124 -17.82 -8.80 41.12
N ALA A 1125 -18.28 -9.50 40.08
CA ALA A 1125 -18.09 -10.96 39.90
C ALA A 1125 -17.41 -11.30 38.56
N ARG A 1126 -16.68 -12.42 38.51
CA ARG A 1126 -16.06 -12.97 37.28
C ARG A 1126 -17.08 -13.82 36.50
N PRO A 1127 -17.15 -13.73 35.16
CA PRO A 1127 -17.94 -14.68 34.36
C PRO A 1127 -17.26 -16.06 34.26
N ARG A 1128 -18.07 -17.10 34.06
CA ARG A 1128 -17.62 -18.48 33.75
C ARG A 1128 -17.62 -18.70 32.23
N ILE A 1129 -16.75 -19.59 31.76
CA ILE A 1129 -16.79 -20.13 30.40
C ILE A 1129 -17.89 -21.20 30.31
N GLN A 1130 -18.72 -21.14 29.27
CA GLN A 1130 -19.59 -22.24 28.83
C GLN A 1130 -19.58 -22.33 27.29
N SER A 1131 -19.78 -23.54 26.77
CA SER A 1131 -19.79 -23.87 25.35
C SER A 1131 -21.20 -23.84 24.75
N PHE A 1132 -21.32 -23.44 23.48
CA PHE A 1132 -22.57 -23.48 22.72
C PHE A 1132 -22.34 -23.93 21.27
N SER A 1133 -23.43 -24.39 20.62
CA SER A 1133 -23.42 -25.12 19.34
C SER A 1133 -23.62 -24.21 18.12
N THR A 1134 -23.60 -24.82 16.93
CA THR A 1134 -23.32 -24.19 15.64
C THR A 1134 -24.55 -23.69 14.85
N ASP A 1135 -24.28 -23.24 13.62
CA ASP A 1135 -25.19 -22.74 12.57
C ASP A 1135 -25.89 -21.40 12.81
N ARG A 1136 -25.28 -20.34 12.27
CA ARG A 1136 -25.94 -19.04 12.01
C ARG A 1136 -25.46 -18.38 10.72
N LEU A 1137 -26.36 -17.60 10.13
CA LEU A 1137 -26.12 -16.55 9.16
C LEU A 1137 -25.94 -15.21 9.91
N VAL A 1138 -25.16 -14.26 9.39
CA VAL A 1138 -25.03 -12.92 10.00
C VAL A 1138 -26.09 -11.97 9.44
N LEU A 1139 -26.78 -11.26 10.33
CA LEU A 1139 -27.65 -10.13 10.00
C LEU A 1139 -27.33 -8.97 10.95
N ILE A 1140 -26.93 -7.84 10.38
CA ILE A 1140 -26.65 -6.62 11.13
C ILE A 1140 -27.99 -5.95 11.47
N SER A 1141 -28.27 -5.79 12.76
CA SER A 1141 -29.56 -5.30 13.25
C SER A 1141 -29.39 -4.49 14.54
N ARG A 1142 -30.35 -3.61 14.81
CA ARG A 1142 -30.33 -2.68 15.95
C ARG A 1142 -31.73 -2.71 16.56
N ASP A 1143 -31.90 -3.02 17.84
CA ASP A 1143 -32.53 -2.06 18.77
C ASP A 1143 -32.56 -2.44 20.26
N SER A 1144 -32.61 -1.34 21.02
CA SER A 1144 -33.06 -1.04 22.38
C SER A 1144 -33.99 -2.03 23.13
N PHE A 1145 -33.75 -2.14 24.45
CA PHE A 1145 -34.69 -2.65 25.46
C PHE A 1145 -35.09 -1.56 26.46
N ILE A 1146 -36.39 -1.37 26.69
CA ILE A 1146 -37.05 -1.10 27.99
C ILE A 1146 -38.57 -1.23 27.81
N ARG A 1147 -39.30 -1.78 28.79
CA ARG A 1147 -40.77 -1.96 28.77
C ARG A 1147 -41.47 -1.05 29.80
N PRO A 1148 -42.75 -0.65 29.58
CA PRO A 1148 -43.49 0.28 30.45
C PRO A 1148 -44.39 -0.40 31.50
N ALA A 1149 -44.78 0.35 32.55
CA ALA A 1149 -45.91 0.01 33.44
C ALA A 1149 -46.55 1.25 34.13
N SER A 1150 -47.82 1.53 33.80
CA SER A 1150 -48.92 2.10 34.62
C SER A 1150 -48.69 3.22 35.67
N CYS A 1151 -49.20 4.44 35.37
CA CYS A 1151 -50.35 5.15 36.02
C CYS A 1151 -50.52 5.29 37.56
N PRO A 1152 -51.34 6.25 38.06
CA PRO A 1152 -51.61 7.61 37.56
C PRO A 1152 -51.76 8.71 38.68
N ALA A 1153 -51.59 10.00 38.36
CA ALA A 1153 -52.04 11.10 39.23
C ALA A 1153 -52.40 12.41 38.49
N ARG A 1154 -53.32 13.17 39.10
CA ARG A 1154 -53.82 14.52 38.78
C ARG A 1154 -52.70 15.59 38.84
N SER A 1155 -52.76 16.80 38.25
CA SER A 1155 -53.86 17.63 37.69
C SER A 1155 -53.32 18.81 36.86
N ARG A 1156 -54.21 19.51 36.11
CA ARG A 1156 -54.33 20.99 35.83
C ARG A 1156 -53.05 21.86 35.73
N ALA A 1157 -52.94 22.85 34.84
CA ALA A 1157 -53.72 23.32 33.67
C ALA A 1157 -52.99 24.53 33.02
N ALA A 1158 -53.36 24.92 31.78
CA ALA A 1158 -53.01 26.20 31.11
C ALA A 1158 -51.50 26.42 30.78
N SER A 1159 -51.09 27.24 29.79
CA SER A 1159 -51.79 27.86 28.64
C SER A 1159 -50.80 28.42 27.61
N ASP A 1160 -51.08 28.21 26.31
CA ASP A 1160 -50.81 29.03 25.11
C ASP A 1160 -49.44 29.68 24.77
N PRO A 1161 -49.19 30.05 23.47
CA PRO A 1161 -47.85 30.29 22.96
C PRO A 1161 -47.54 31.70 22.44
N ALA A 1162 -46.27 32.12 22.58
CA ALA A 1162 -45.61 33.20 21.85
C ALA A 1162 -44.09 33.16 22.12
N ARG A 1163 -43.16 33.81 21.41
CA ARG A 1163 -42.99 34.22 19.99
C ARG A 1163 -41.58 34.88 19.92
N SER A 1164 -40.95 34.91 18.75
CA SER A 1164 -39.85 35.83 18.34
C SER A 1164 -38.50 35.85 19.10
N THR A 1165 -37.43 35.67 18.31
CA THR A 1165 -36.11 36.35 18.37
C THR A 1165 -35.26 36.29 19.65
N ARG A 1166 -34.19 35.51 19.59
CA ARG A 1166 -32.91 36.03 19.04
C ARG A 1166 -32.15 34.94 18.30
#